data_AF-A0A956AM09-F1
#
_entry.id   AF-A0A956AM09-F1
#
_cell.length_a   1.000
_cell.length_b   1.000
_cell.length_c   1.000
_cell.angle_alpha   90.00
_cell.angle_beta   90.00
_cell.angle_gamma   90.00
#
_symmetry.space_group_name_H-M   'P 1'
#
loop_
_entity.id
_entity.type
_entity.pdbx_description
1 polymer ?
#
loop_
_entity_poly.entity_id
_entity_poly.type
_entity_poly.pdbx_seq_one_letter_code
_entity_poly.pdbx_strand_id
1 'polypeptide(L)'
;MVDRRRRPSSRPPGTTPDLLETIRAFLTRPLDAFLRGGTGQPEVPLQPLQNEAAGAVMELWRRGSTMWAPSPPSARLDAVTCVGGWTELVAEVPALQRPRTASVRYWLDEVEAGVVPYRDGALSFLPYRAERAGCFPLRWEALDRRGRSLGMSPEPQRLHVVDQRPVIALDVELLFSQVPGVVEALRTLGTSGGLDWQLIYLERGDPERHTAVRARIAEAQLPDGALVVLYAESGFGKLDPVHTPALIEAELRRLRADGVPLSVFVSHQALVPRALAHEVASVVVPLASDEDEAPRPWPARATKTLGLDAATCKRVEASAARLAAARAAGNSLSFRLDQMTPTAAMPGHVAHLELDNRAARERLFAAIDGSQRSIELQCYIFDPGPFAEELAVRLIRRARAGVRVSLLVDALYSRQEVLGTVNPVLDGLAEEDGIDVRAVSPLPTFGSMDVRTMKERDHRKLIVIDGTTAFVSGRNVGDAYYSGFDEVPIADFTAHERIPWLDAHIELHGPLVGAVRRAFLVAFAAAGGVVLSDAVSTPPPEGPDTCRLVLHDGVHDAYGLTAYEALIDAATDEVYVVNAFPVFNRLRDTIARAVRRGVTVHLLTGCALTRRTDGSFFAGGKHRELFEYMLKHRLEELVRLGVNVYEYVTLPSDNIVSDGGTLRPYVHAKMLVVDGRALSVGSANLDATASFWEREANVIVEGGELPRAAQDTLKELCARSHRLDPESREWRAEAAQRELVARLWPTALYS
;
A
#
# COMPACT_ATOMS: atom_id res chain seq x y z
N MET A 1 -76.24 -12.85 30.36
CA MET A 1 -75.57 -12.89 29.04
C MET A 1 -74.11 -12.49 29.26
N VAL A 2 -73.23 -13.49 29.44
CA VAL A 2 -72.20 -13.96 28.47
C VAL A 2 -71.09 -12.92 28.30
N ASP A 3 -69.98 -12.98 29.04
CA ASP A 3 -68.80 -13.89 29.03
C ASP A 3 -67.76 -13.61 27.91
N ARG A 4 -66.48 -13.60 28.37
CA ARG A 4 -65.18 -13.77 27.69
C ARG A 4 -64.40 -12.57 27.15
N ARG A 5 -63.45 -12.14 28.01
CA ARG A 5 -61.99 -12.03 27.79
C ARG A 5 -61.50 -12.16 26.34
N ARG A 6 -60.79 -11.13 25.84
CA ARG A 6 -59.74 -11.27 24.81
C ARG A 6 -58.48 -10.48 25.20
N ARG A 7 -57.36 -11.18 25.00
CA ARG A 7 -55.96 -10.83 25.30
C ARG A 7 -55.42 -9.71 24.39
N PRO A 8 -54.37 -8.99 24.81
CA PRO A 8 -53.56 -8.17 23.91
C PRO A 8 -52.75 -9.07 22.95
N SER A 9 -52.75 -8.73 21.67
CA SER A 9 -51.96 -9.41 20.65
C SER A 9 -50.48 -9.04 20.78
N SER A 10 -49.66 -10.00 21.19
CA SER A 10 -48.22 -9.99 20.98
C SER A 10 -47.93 -10.01 19.47
N ARG A 11 -47.35 -8.93 18.93
CA ARG A 11 -46.54 -9.05 17.70
C ARG A 11 -45.29 -9.86 18.07
N PRO A 12 -44.89 -10.87 17.27
CA PRO A 12 -43.61 -11.52 17.47
C PRO A 12 -42.49 -10.49 17.21
N PRO A 13 -41.34 -10.58 17.91
CA PRO A 13 -40.18 -9.81 17.54
C PRO A 13 -39.81 -10.19 16.11
N GLY A 14 -39.70 -9.18 15.24
CA GLY A 14 -39.20 -9.37 13.89
C GLY A 14 -37.85 -10.07 13.98
N THR A 15 -37.77 -11.25 13.37
CA THR A 15 -36.52 -11.95 13.13
C THR A 15 -35.60 -10.99 12.39
N THR A 16 -34.62 -10.42 13.09
CA THR A 16 -33.34 -10.07 12.48
C THR A 16 -32.93 -11.27 11.63
N PRO A 17 -32.62 -11.10 10.33
CA PRO A 17 -32.01 -12.18 9.57
C PRO A 17 -30.81 -12.66 10.37
N ASP A 18 -30.70 -13.96 10.58
CA ASP A 18 -29.57 -14.53 11.29
C ASP A 18 -28.30 -13.97 10.62
N LEU A 19 -27.47 -13.27 11.39
CA LEU A 19 -26.28 -12.61 10.88
C LEU A 19 -25.37 -13.67 10.20
N LEU A 20 -25.40 -14.92 10.68
CA LEU A 20 -24.76 -16.06 10.04
C LEU A 20 -25.38 -16.42 8.68
N GLU A 21 -26.71 -16.40 8.56
CA GLU A 21 -27.40 -16.67 7.29
C GLU A 21 -27.17 -15.53 6.28
N THR A 22 -27.07 -14.28 6.76
CA THR A 22 -26.74 -13.11 5.94
C THR A 22 -25.28 -13.12 5.49
N ILE A 23 -24.34 -13.46 6.39
CA ILE A 23 -22.93 -13.61 6.04
C ILE A 23 -22.77 -14.79 5.07
N ARG A 24 -23.44 -15.92 5.31
CA ARG A 24 -23.46 -17.05 4.38
C ARG A 24 -24.03 -16.64 3.02
N ALA A 25 -25.17 -15.94 2.98
CA ALA A 25 -25.77 -15.47 1.73
C ALA A 25 -24.91 -14.42 0.99
N PHE A 26 -24.19 -13.56 1.72
CA PHE A 26 -23.23 -12.62 1.14
C PHE A 26 -22.02 -13.35 0.55
N LEU A 27 -21.45 -14.31 1.29
CA LEU A 27 -20.33 -15.13 0.85
C LEU A 27 -20.70 -16.06 -0.31
N THR A 28 -21.95 -16.52 -0.41
CA THR A 28 -22.40 -17.43 -1.47
C THR A 28 -23.14 -16.73 -2.61
N ARG A 29 -23.22 -15.39 -2.61
CA ARG A 29 -23.88 -14.66 -3.71
C ARG A 29 -23.02 -14.77 -4.96
N PRO A 30 -23.57 -15.28 -6.08
CA PRO A 30 -22.90 -15.14 -7.36
C PRO A 30 -22.71 -13.64 -7.66
N LEU A 31 -21.59 -13.32 -8.31
CA LEU A 31 -21.17 -11.97 -8.75
C LEU A 31 -22.34 -11.16 -9.38
N ASP A 32 -23.29 -11.86 -9.98
CA ASP A 32 -24.61 -11.42 -10.45
C ASP A 32 -25.36 -10.42 -9.57
N ALA A 33 -25.37 -10.61 -8.24
CA ALA A 33 -26.16 -9.74 -7.37
C ALA A 33 -25.52 -8.35 -7.19
N PHE A 34 -24.20 -8.25 -7.42
CA PHE A 34 -23.46 -6.99 -7.41
C PHE A 34 -23.64 -6.23 -8.74
N LEU A 35 -23.79 -6.97 -9.85
CA LEU A 35 -23.99 -6.41 -11.19
C LEU A 35 -25.43 -5.93 -11.47
N ARG A 36 -26.43 -6.35 -10.68
CA ARG A 36 -27.85 -6.00 -10.87
C ARG A 36 -28.32 -4.74 -10.13
N GLY A 37 -27.40 -3.89 -9.68
CA GLY A 37 -27.68 -2.57 -9.10
C GLY A 37 -28.06 -1.54 -10.17
N GLY A 38 -29.06 -1.83 -11.00
CA GLY A 38 -29.50 -0.97 -12.09
C GLY A 38 -30.74 -1.55 -12.75
N THR A 39 -31.78 -0.73 -12.83
CA THR A 39 -33.12 -0.91 -13.40
C THR A 39 -33.35 -2.10 -14.37
N GLY A 40 -34.48 -2.80 -14.15
CA GLY A 40 -34.79 -4.11 -14.72
C GLY A 40 -34.72 -4.26 -16.25
N GLN A 41 -34.06 -5.33 -16.67
CA GLN A 41 -34.02 -5.95 -18.00
C GLN A 41 -33.79 -7.48 -17.80
N PRO A 42 -34.13 -8.35 -18.78
CA PRO A 42 -34.50 -9.76 -18.53
C PRO A 42 -33.31 -10.70 -18.29
N GLU A 43 -33.59 -11.78 -17.53
CA GLU A 43 -32.64 -12.84 -17.18
C GLU A 43 -32.09 -13.58 -18.41
N VAL A 44 -30.78 -13.49 -18.63
CA VAL A 44 -30.04 -14.38 -19.53
C VAL A 44 -29.40 -15.49 -18.68
N PRO A 45 -29.59 -16.79 -19.01
CA PRO A 45 -29.03 -17.87 -18.23
C PRO A 45 -27.50 -17.95 -18.40
N LEU A 46 -26.80 -17.86 -17.29
CA LEU A 46 -25.34 -18.00 -17.19
C LEU A 46 -24.91 -19.44 -17.49
N GLN A 47 -23.90 -19.61 -18.34
CA GLN A 47 -23.44 -20.90 -18.84
C GLN A 47 -22.57 -21.67 -17.81
N PRO A 48 -22.47 -23.01 -17.92
CA PRO A 48 -21.84 -23.89 -16.91
C PRO A 48 -20.37 -23.59 -16.55
N LEU A 49 -19.61 -22.95 -17.45
CA LEU A 49 -18.18 -22.61 -17.23
C LEU A 49 -17.96 -21.60 -16.09
N GLN A 50 -18.97 -20.80 -15.73
CA GLN A 50 -18.89 -19.87 -14.60
C GLN A 50 -18.93 -20.58 -13.24
N ASN A 51 -19.47 -21.80 -13.17
CA ASN A 51 -19.50 -22.60 -11.95
C ASN A 51 -18.14 -23.25 -11.64
N GLU A 52 -17.28 -23.50 -12.63
CA GLU A 52 -15.94 -24.04 -12.41
C GLU A 52 -14.96 -22.96 -11.91
N ALA A 53 -15.04 -21.74 -12.44
CA ALA A 53 -14.26 -20.61 -11.93
C ALA A 53 -14.71 -20.23 -10.50
N ALA A 54 -16.01 -20.17 -10.24
CA ALA A 54 -16.54 -20.01 -8.88
C ALA A 54 -16.16 -21.18 -7.96
N GLY A 55 -16.14 -22.41 -8.49
CA GLY A 55 -15.69 -23.61 -7.78
C GLY A 55 -14.21 -23.59 -7.41
N ALA A 56 -13.34 -23.11 -8.30
CA ALA A 56 -11.91 -22.95 -8.04
C ALA A 56 -11.64 -21.84 -7.02
N VAL A 57 -12.36 -20.71 -7.10
CA VAL A 57 -12.33 -19.64 -6.09
C VAL A 57 -12.82 -20.15 -4.74
N MET A 58 -13.91 -20.93 -4.70
CA MET A 58 -14.44 -21.56 -3.48
C MET A 58 -13.52 -22.65 -2.91
N GLU A 59 -12.78 -23.39 -3.74
CA GLU A 59 -11.78 -24.38 -3.32
C GLU A 59 -10.53 -23.68 -2.73
N LEU A 60 -10.10 -22.56 -3.32
CA LEU A 60 -9.12 -21.62 -2.72
C LEU A 60 -9.60 -21.07 -1.38
N TRP A 61 -10.89 -20.72 -1.27
CA TRP A 61 -11.53 -20.27 -0.03
C TRP A 61 -11.58 -21.37 1.05
N ARG A 62 -11.80 -22.63 0.66
CA ARG A 62 -11.79 -23.79 1.57
C ARG A 62 -10.40 -24.15 2.07
N ARG A 63 -9.37 -23.96 1.26
CA ARG A 63 -7.97 -24.28 1.61
C ARG A 63 -7.28 -23.16 2.39
N GLY A 64 -7.74 -21.91 2.27
CA GLY A 64 -7.21 -20.75 2.99
C GLY A 64 -7.79 -20.54 4.41
N SER A 65 -8.79 -21.32 4.81
CA SER A 65 -9.42 -21.21 6.13
C SER A 65 -8.75 -22.12 7.16
N THR A 66 -7.49 -21.88 7.49
CA THR A 66 -6.92 -22.36 8.75
C THR A 66 -6.72 -21.21 9.71
N MET A 67 -7.66 -21.16 10.67
CA MET A 67 -7.54 -20.77 12.07
C MET A 67 -6.39 -19.83 12.44
N TRP A 68 -6.75 -18.63 12.91
CA TRP A 68 -6.07 -17.88 13.97
C TRP A 68 -4.68 -18.41 14.36
N ALA A 69 -3.68 -17.95 13.61
CA ALA A 69 -2.33 -17.82 14.12
C ALA A 69 -1.67 -16.64 13.41
N PRO A 70 -1.76 -15.41 13.95
CA PRO A 70 -0.67 -14.47 13.75
C PRO A 70 0.49 -14.99 14.60
N SER A 71 1.19 -16.01 14.11
CA SER A 71 2.62 -16.04 14.38
C SER A 71 3.20 -15.10 13.33
N PRO A 72 3.59 -13.86 13.67
CA PRO A 72 4.43 -13.11 12.76
C PRO A 72 5.62 -14.02 12.42
N PRO A 73 5.91 -14.27 11.14
CA PRO A 73 7.01 -15.13 10.75
C PRO A 73 8.31 -14.33 10.96
N SER A 74 8.76 -14.05 12.18
CA SER A 74 9.83 -13.03 12.29
C SER A 74 10.80 -13.02 13.47
N ALA A 75 10.61 -13.76 14.56
CA ALA A 75 11.56 -13.66 15.67
C ALA A 75 12.80 -14.56 15.55
N ARG A 76 12.99 -15.20 14.39
CA ARG A 76 14.27 -15.83 14.01
C ARG A 76 15.00 -15.08 12.90
N LEU A 77 14.48 -13.94 12.46
CA LEU A 77 15.07 -13.21 11.34
C LEU A 77 16.31 -12.44 11.77
N ASP A 78 17.30 -12.44 10.88
CA ASP A 78 18.45 -11.60 11.05
C ASP A 78 18.12 -10.16 10.63
N ALA A 79 18.83 -9.21 11.21
CA ALA A 79 18.71 -7.80 10.89
C ALA A 79 19.95 -7.32 10.12
N VAL A 80 19.73 -6.43 9.16
CA VAL A 80 20.80 -5.67 8.51
C VAL A 80 20.60 -4.21 8.83
N THR A 81 21.67 -3.56 9.24
CA THR A 81 21.74 -2.10 9.34
C THR A 81 23.15 -1.67 9.00
N CYS A 82 23.44 -0.39 9.14
CA CYS A 82 24.75 0.19 8.87
C CYS A 82 25.26 0.92 10.10
N VAL A 83 26.56 1.24 10.12
CA VAL A 83 27.15 2.02 11.22
C VAL A 83 26.40 3.34 11.41
N GLY A 84 26.04 3.64 12.66
CA GLY A 84 25.24 4.80 13.07
C GLY A 84 23.74 4.70 12.78
N GLY A 85 23.30 3.66 12.05
CA GLY A 85 21.91 3.37 11.73
C GLY A 85 21.13 2.81 12.92
N TRP A 86 19.82 3.00 12.87
CA TRP A 86 18.89 2.41 13.83
C TRP A 86 18.32 1.10 13.28
N THR A 87 18.10 0.14 14.16
CA THR A 87 17.40 -1.11 13.88
C THR A 87 16.65 -1.56 15.14
N GLU A 88 15.88 -2.63 15.02
CA GLU A 88 15.14 -3.21 16.14
C GLU A 88 15.58 -4.65 16.36
N LEU A 89 16.07 -4.93 17.57
CA LEU A 89 16.39 -6.29 17.98
C LEU A 89 15.10 -6.97 18.44
N VAL A 90 14.79 -8.12 17.85
CA VAL A 90 13.51 -8.81 18.04
C VAL A 90 13.70 -10.09 18.86
N ALA A 91 12.81 -10.33 19.82
CA ALA A 91 12.78 -11.56 20.62
C ALA A 91 11.39 -12.21 20.57
N GLU A 92 11.33 -13.52 20.38
CA GLU A 92 10.09 -14.32 20.52
C GLU A 92 10.00 -14.87 21.93
N VAL A 93 9.12 -14.33 22.76
CA VAL A 93 8.90 -14.90 24.09
C VAL A 93 8.01 -16.15 23.93
N PRO A 94 8.48 -17.36 24.27
CA PRO A 94 7.71 -18.60 24.13
C PRO A 94 6.47 -18.57 25.01
N ALA A 95 5.36 -19.12 24.53
CA ALA A 95 4.06 -19.09 25.22
C ALA A 95 4.12 -19.52 26.69
N LEU A 96 4.95 -20.52 27.03
CA LEU A 96 5.14 -21.01 28.39
C LEU A 96 5.88 -20.03 29.33
N GLN A 97 6.69 -19.12 28.77
CA GLN A 97 7.41 -18.11 29.53
C GLN A 97 6.58 -16.83 29.71
N ARG A 98 5.75 -16.45 28.72
CA ARG A 98 4.99 -15.18 28.68
C ARG A 98 4.34 -14.76 30.01
N PRO A 99 3.56 -15.62 30.72
CA PRO A 99 2.88 -15.21 31.95
C PRO A 99 3.81 -14.86 33.11
N ARG A 100 5.08 -15.29 33.02
CA ARG A 100 6.12 -15.09 34.03
C ARG A 100 7.11 -14.00 33.64
N THR A 101 7.14 -13.60 32.36
CA THR A 101 8.06 -12.60 31.82
C THR A 101 7.64 -11.21 32.25
N ALA A 102 8.56 -10.47 32.85
CA ALA A 102 8.41 -9.05 33.20
C ALA A 102 9.23 -8.15 32.26
N SER A 103 10.38 -8.64 31.79
CA SER A 103 11.26 -7.92 30.87
C SER A 103 12.05 -8.90 30.01
N VAL A 104 12.61 -8.41 28.90
CA VAL A 104 13.51 -9.17 28.03
C VAL A 104 14.86 -8.46 27.98
N ARG A 105 15.95 -9.21 28.23
CA ARG A 105 17.33 -8.73 28.07
C ARG A 105 17.89 -9.22 26.75
N TYR A 106 18.61 -8.35 26.04
CA TYR A 106 19.26 -8.65 24.76
C TYR A 106 20.78 -8.63 24.92
N TRP A 107 21.43 -9.52 24.18
CA TRP A 107 22.87 -9.73 24.17
C TRP A 107 23.37 -9.70 22.72
N LEU A 108 24.35 -8.86 22.44
CA LEU A 108 25.02 -8.75 21.16
C LEU A 108 26.49 -9.11 21.35
N ASP A 109 26.93 -10.23 20.79
CA ASP A 109 28.33 -10.69 20.92
C ASP A 109 28.77 -10.81 22.39
N GLU A 110 27.90 -11.40 23.23
CA GLU A 110 28.06 -11.56 24.69
C GLU A 110 28.09 -10.24 25.51
N VAL A 111 27.86 -9.09 24.86
CA VAL A 111 27.69 -7.78 25.50
C VAL A 111 26.20 -7.48 25.68
N GLU A 112 25.79 -7.02 26.86
CA GLU A 112 24.41 -6.60 27.08
C GLU A 112 24.07 -5.40 26.16
N ALA A 113 23.11 -5.60 25.26
CA ALA A 113 22.62 -4.54 24.37
C ALA A 113 21.53 -3.70 25.05
N GLY A 114 20.78 -4.29 25.98
CA GLY A 114 19.79 -3.58 26.79
C GLY A 114 18.69 -4.49 27.35
N VAL A 115 17.83 -3.91 28.19
CA VAL A 115 16.68 -4.58 28.81
C VAL A 115 15.42 -3.75 28.56
N VAL A 116 14.35 -4.39 28.09
CA VAL A 116 13.06 -3.73 27.86
C VAL A 116 11.93 -4.40 28.66
N PRO A 117 10.97 -3.63 29.19
CA PRO A 117 9.76 -4.19 29.78
C PRO A 117 8.99 -5.03 28.75
N TYR A 118 8.52 -6.19 29.18
CA TYR A 118 7.69 -7.04 28.34
C TYR A 118 6.22 -6.61 28.45
N ARG A 119 5.63 -6.24 27.32
CA ARG A 119 4.21 -5.88 27.19
C ARG A 119 3.55 -7.06 26.48
N ASP A 120 2.66 -7.77 27.18
CA ASP A 120 2.00 -9.03 26.76
C ASP A 120 1.95 -9.25 25.22
N GLY A 121 2.44 -10.41 24.76
CA GLY A 121 2.46 -10.74 23.32
C GLY A 121 3.55 -11.74 22.92
N ALA A 122 3.59 -12.16 21.66
CA ALA A 122 4.64 -13.10 21.23
C ALA A 122 6.02 -12.43 21.13
N LEU A 123 6.06 -11.12 20.84
CA LEU A 123 7.28 -10.42 20.47
C LEU A 123 7.68 -9.34 21.48
N SER A 124 8.98 -9.16 21.64
CA SER A 124 9.60 -8.02 22.34
C SER A 124 10.59 -7.35 21.39
N PHE A 125 10.76 -6.03 21.54
CA PHE A 125 11.59 -5.22 20.67
C PHE A 125 12.49 -4.27 21.46
N LEU A 126 13.76 -4.18 21.07
CA LEU A 126 14.72 -3.20 21.57
C LEU A 126 15.23 -2.34 20.41
N PRO A 127 14.89 -1.03 20.36
CA PRO A 127 15.56 -0.09 19.46
C PRO A 127 17.06 -0.06 19.76
N TYR A 128 17.87 -0.27 18.73
CA TYR A 128 19.32 -0.34 18.86
C TYR A 128 19.99 0.51 17.80
N ARG A 129 20.95 1.34 18.21
CA ARG A 129 21.78 2.13 17.31
C ARG A 129 23.12 1.44 17.12
N ALA A 130 23.43 1.04 15.90
CA ALA A 130 24.62 0.26 15.62
C ALA A 130 25.89 1.12 15.68
N GLU A 131 26.85 0.74 16.53
CA GLU A 131 28.05 1.55 16.79
C GLU A 131 29.27 1.11 15.98
N ARG A 132 29.40 -0.20 15.70
CA ARG A 132 30.54 -0.79 15.01
C ARG A 132 30.10 -1.75 13.92
N ALA A 133 30.84 -1.79 12.82
CA ALA A 133 30.62 -2.74 11.74
C ALA A 133 30.98 -4.18 12.18
N GLY A 134 30.26 -5.16 11.65
CA GLY A 134 30.44 -6.58 11.94
C GLY A 134 29.14 -7.37 11.86
N CYS A 135 29.25 -8.69 11.85
CA CYS A 135 28.13 -9.61 11.94
C CYS A 135 28.12 -10.24 13.33
N PHE A 136 27.15 -9.84 14.16
CA PHE A 136 27.12 -10.19 15.58
C PHE A 136 26.02 -11.19 15.90
N PRO A 137 26.29 -12.21 16.73
CA PRO A 137 25.23 -13.07 17.26
C PRO A 137 24.35 -12.29 18.23
N LEU A 138 23.05 -12.31 17.98
CA LEU A 138 22.03 -11.73 18.84
C LEU A 138 21.35 -12.84 19.64
N ARG A 139 21.42 -12.74 20.97
CA ARG A 139 20.67 -13.59 21.91
C ARG A 139 19.77 -12.75 22.79
N TRP A 140 18.80 -13.38 23.42
CA TRP A 140 17.96 -12.72 24.41
C TRP A 140 17.55 -13.70 25.51
N GLU A 141 17.15 -13.18 26.66
CA GLU A 141 16.57 -13.97 27.75
C GLU A 141 15.35 -13.27 28.35
N ALA A 142 14.31 -14.05 28.64
CA ALA A 142 13.15 -13.57 29.37
C ALA A 142 13.46 -13.53 30.88
N LEU A 143 13.10 -12.44 31.55
CA LEU A 143 13.35 -12.24 32.97
C LEU A 143 12.03 -12.22 33.74
N ASP A 144 11.98 -12.84 34.92
CA ASP A 144 10.83 -12.74 35.83
C ASP A 144 10.78 -11.39 36.57
N ARG A 145 9.72 -11.16 37.36
CA ARG A 145 9.57 -9.93 38.18
C ARG A 145 10.69 -9.71 39.21
N ARG A 146 11.52 -10.72 39.50
CA ARG A 146 12.69 -10.63 40.39
C ARG A 146 13.99 -10.50 39.60
N GLY A 147 13.93 -10.34 38.28
CA GLY A 147 15.09 -10.23 37.39
C GLY A 147 15.80 -11.57 37.13
N ARG A 148 15.19 -12.72 37.45
CA ARG A 148 15.79 -14.04 37.21
C ARG A 148 15.51 -14.52 35.80
N SER A 149 16.52 -15.08 35.15
CA SER A 149 16.39 -15.68 33.82
C SER A 149 15.40 -16.85 33.82
N LEU A 150 14.51 -16.84 32.82
CA LEU A 150 13.57 -17.92 32.50
C LEU A 150 14.10 -18.83 31.37
N GLY A 151 15.28 -18.53 30.83
CA GLY A 151 15.93 -19.24 29.75
C GLY A 151 16.47 -18.29 28.68
N MET A 152 17.63 -18.64 28.14
CA MET A 152 18.24 -17.97 26.98
C MET A 152 17.63 -18.47 25.67
N SER A 153 17.59 -17.61 24.67
CA SER A 153 17.23 -17.97 23.30
C SER A 153 18.10 -19.13 22.78
N PRO A 154 17.51 -20.16 22.16
CA PRO A 154 18.22 -21.41 21.82
C PRO A 154 19.25 -21.23 20.69
N GLU A 155 18.94 -20.48 19.64
CA GLU A 155 19.85 -20.17 18.53
C GLU A 155 20.00 -18.65 18.38
N PRO A 156 21.22 -18.11 18.21
CA PRO A 156 21.41 -16.69 18.01
C PRO A 156 21.02 -16.27 16.59
N GLN A 157 20.18 -15.23 16.50
CA GLN A 157 20.01 -14.45 15.27
C GLN A 157 21.33 -13.73 14.92
N ARG A 158 21.39 -13.08 13.76
CA ARG A 158 22.48 -12.15 13.41
C ARG A 158 21.97 -10.73 13.31
N LEU A 159 22.79 -9.81 13.81
CA LEU A 159 22.75 -8.41 13.41
C LEU A 159 23.99 -8.14 12.56
N HIS A 160 23.80 -7.90 11.26
CA HIS A 160 24.87 -7.48 10.37
C HIS A 160 24.87 -5.95 10.25
N VAL A 161 25.87 -5.32 10.86
CA VAL A 161 26.14 -3.89 10.76
C VAL A 161 27.18 -3.67 9.66
N VAL A 162 26.75 -3.10 8.54
CA VAL A 162 27.63 -2.82 7.40
C VAL A 162 28.29 -1.45 7.52
N ASP A 163 29.52 -1.33 7.02
CA ASP A 163 30.19 -0.05 6.81
C ASP A 163 29.98 0.48 5.38
N GLN A 164 30.89 1.32 4.87
CA GLN A 164 30.79 1.95 3.55
C GLN A 164 31.26 1.06 2.40
N ARG A 165 31.79 -0.14 2.69
CA ARG A 165 32.22 -1.09 1.67
C ARG A 165 31.03 -1.64 0.90
N PRO A 166 31.16 -1.91 -0.41
CA PRO A 166 30.08 -2.49 -1.21
C PRO A 166 29.48 -3.75 -0.55
N VAL A 167 28.16 -3.85 -0.58
CA VAL A 167 27.43 -5.04 -0.13
C VAL A 167 26.92 -5.82 -1.32
N ILE A 168 27.14 -7.13 -1.29
CA ILE A 168 26.58 -8.11 -2.22
C ILE A 168 25.39 -8.78 -1.53
N ALA A 169 24.23 -8.76 -2.18
CA ALA A 169 23.10 -9.62 -1.81
C ALA A 169 23.12 -10.89 -2.66
N LEU A 170 23.14 -12.05 -2.00
CA LEU A 170 23.14 -13.36 -2.65
C LEU A 170 21.79 -14.06 -2.44
N ASP A 171 21.14 -14.44 -3.53
CA ASP A 171 19.99 -15.35 -3.53
C ASP A 171 20.41 -16.75 -3.05
N VAL A 172 19.85 -17.20 -1.92
CA VAL A 172 20.28 -18.46 -1.28
C VAL A 172 19.95 -19.70 -2.10
N GLU A 173 19.02 -19.62 -3.06
CA GLU A 173 18.72 -20.72 -3.98
C GLU A 173 19.95 -21.18 -4.77
N LEU A 174 20.90 -20.29 -5.02
CA LEU A 174 22.18 -20.63 -5.66
C LEU A 174 23.00 -21.63 -4.83
N LEU A 175 22.86 -21.63 -3.50
CA LEU A 175 23.57 -22.54 -2.59
C LEU A 175 23.01 -23.97 -2.64
N PHE A 176 21.74 -24.11 -3.03
CA PHE A 176 21.05 -25.39 -3.18
C PHE A 176 21.09 -25.91 -4.61
N SER A 177 21.57 -25.10 -5.56
CA SER A 177 21.73 -25.54 -6.94
C SER A 177 22.74 -26.68 -7.08
N GLN A 178 22.46 -27.62 -7.99
CA GLN A 178 23.38 -28.71 -8.34
C GLN A 178 24.42 -28.29 -9.40
N VAL A 179 24.50 -27.00 -9.74
CA VAL A 179 25.39 -26.50 -10.80
C VAL A 179 26.85 -26.57 -10.32
N PRO A 180 27.73 -27.38 -10.94
CA PRO A 180 29.11 -27.52 -10.50
C PRO A 180 29.89 -26.20 -10.65
N GLY A 181 30.56 -25.79 -9.58
CA GLY A 181 31.45 -24.63 -9.56
C GLY A 181 30.83 -23.30 -9.11
N VAL A 182 29.51 -23.22 -8.85
CA VAL A 182 28.86 -21.98 -8.36
C VAL A 182 29.40 -21.59 -6.99
N VAL A 183 29.43 -22.51 -6.03
CA VAL A 183 29.97 -22.24 -4.69
C VAL A 183 31.45 -21.86 -4.73
N GLU A 184 32.23 -22.52 -5.60
CA GLU A 184 33.65 -22.19 -5.78
C GLU A 184 33.83 -20.80 -6.39
N ALA A 185 32.98 -20.43 -7.36
CA ALA A 185 32.96 -19.08 -7.94
C ALA A 185 32.57 -18.01 -6.89
N LEU A 186 31.61 -18.31 -6.01
CA LEU A 186 31.22 -17.43 -4.90
C LEU A 186 32.33 -17.29 -3.84
N ARG A 187 33.07 -18.37 -3.51
CA ARG A 187 34.27 -18.27 -2.67
C ARG A 187 35.40 -17.49 -3.34
N THR A 188 35.56 -17.69 -4.65
CA THR A 188 36.52 -16.95 -5.47
C THR A 188 36.17 -15.47 -5.50
N LEU A 189 34.88 -15.09 -5.56
CA LEU A 189 34.45 -13.71 -5.38
C LEU A 189 34.89 -13.12 -4.04
N GLY A 190 34.74 -13.89 -2.97
CA GLY A 190 35.15 -13.48 -1.63
C GLY A 190 36.67 -13.32 -1.44
N THR A 191 37.50 -13.80 -2.37
CA THR A 191 38.97 -13.88 -2.20
C THR A 191 39.78 -13.29 -3.35
N SER A 192 39.22 -13.16 -4.55
CA SER A 192 40.00 -13.04 -5.80
C SER A 192 39.71 -11.78 -6.64
N GLY A 193 39.02 -10.79 -6.08
CA GLY A 193 38.58 -9.59 -6.82
C GLY A 193 39.33 -8.29 -6.52
N GLY A 194 40.17 -8.22 -5.49
CA GLY A 194 40.81 -6.96 -5.04
C GLY A 194 39.85 -5.93 -4.43
N LEU A 195 38.54 -6.24 -4.39
CA LEU A 195 37.52 -5.45 -3.70
C LEU A 195 37.32 -5.97 -2.28
N ASP A 196 37.17 -5.03 -1.35
CA ASP A 196 36.79 -5.29 0.03
C ASP A 196 35.28 -5.07 0.15
N TRP A 197 34.51 -6.14 0.32
CA TRP A 197 33.05 -6.17 0.24
C TRP A 197 32.44 -7.09 1.29
N GLN A 198 31.18 -6.81 1.62
CA GLN A 198 30.39 -7.52 2.64
C GLN A 198 29.27 -8.32 1.98
N LEU A 199 28.85 -9.43 2.60
CA LEU A 199 27.85 -10.35 2.05
C LEU A 199 26.60 -10.40 2.93
N ILE A 200 25.44 -10.35 2.30
CA ILE A 200 24.14 -10.68 2.90
C ILE A 200 23.44 -11.74 2.04
N TYR A 201 22.54 -12.48 2.66
CA TYR A 201 21.85 -13.61 2.05
C TYR A 201 20.35 -13.31 1.99
N LEU A 202 19.70 -13.53 0.84
CA LEU A 202 18.27 -13.34 0.67
C LEU A 202 17.55 -14.69 0.58
N GLU A 203 16.61 -14.95 1.49
CA GLU A 203 15.76 -16.16 1.51
C GLU A 203 14.32 -15.84 1.06
N ARG A 204 13.75 -16.68 0.19
CA ARG A 204 12.58 -16.36 -0.63
C ARG A 204 11.24 -16.89 -0.09
N GLY A 205 11.10 -16.96 1.23
CA GLY A 205 9.78 -17.18 1.84
C GLY A 205 9.60 -18.51 2.56
N ASP A 206 10.66 -19.03 3.17
CA ASP A 206 10.50 -19.98 4.27
C ASP A 206 11.51 -19.73 5.41
N PRO A 207 11.12 -19.01 6.47
CA PRO A 207 11.92 -18.85 7.68
C PRO A 207 12.27 -20.19 8.36
N GLU A 208 11.53 -21.27 8.11
CA GLU A 208 11.83 -22.59 8.68
C GLU A 208 13.10 -23.19 8.06
N ARG A 209 13.50 -22.73 6.86
CA ARG A 209 14.76 -23.12 6.22
C ARG A 209 15.99 -22.42 6.82
N HIS A 210 15.82 -21.46 7.73
CA HIS A 210 16.91 -20.65 8.29
C HIS A 210 18.11 -21.51 8.74
N THR A 211 17.87 -22.56 9.53
CA THR A 211 18.93 -23.45 10.03
C THR A 211 19.61 -24.23 8.89
N ALA A 212 18.85 -24.68 7.89
CA ALA A 212 19.38 -25.41 6.73
C ALA A 212 20.23 -24.50 5.82
N VAL A 213 19.77 -23.27 5.57
CA VAL A 213 20.52 -22.25 4.82
C VAL A 213 21.82 -21.91 5.53
N ARG A 214 21.77 -21.71 6.85
CA ARG A 214 22.95 -21.45 7.69
C ARG A 214 23.97 -22.58 7.62
N ALA A 215 23.52 -23.83 7.73
CA ALA A 215 24.39 -25.00 7.56
C ALA A 215 25.04 -25.01 6.18
N ARG A 216 24.26 -24.70 5.13
CA ARG A 216 24.76 -24.66 3.76
C ARG A 216 25.78 -23.55 3.51
N ILE A 217 25.59 -22.37 4.09
CA ILE A 217 26.56 -21.27 4.07
C ILE A 217 27.89 -21.70 4.70
N ALA A 218 27.83 -22.38 5.84
CA ALA A 218 29.01 -22.89 6.54
C ALA A 218 29.73 -24.00 5.74
N GLU A 219 29.00 -24.97 5.19
CA GLU A 219 29.55 -26.00 4.29
C GLU A 219 30.20 -25.39 3.04
N ALA A 220 29.58 -24.34 2.51
CA ALA A 220 30.07 -23.58 1.39
C ALA A 220 31.26 -22.68 1.74
N GLN A 221 31.66 -22.59 3.01
CA GLN A 221 32.77 -21.75 3.50
C GLN A 221 32.65 -20.28 3.03
N LEU A 222 31.43 -19.75 3.00
CA LEU A 222 31.18 -18.35 2.68
C LEU A 222 31.26 -17.48 3.95
N PRO A 223 31.52 -16.16 3.83
CA PRO A 223 31.56 -15.25 4.98
C PRO A 223 30.27 -15.27 5.81
N ASP A 224 30.36 -15.15 7.14
CA ASP A 224 29.14 -14.98 7.96
C ASP A 224 28.46 -13.64 7.61
N GLY A 225 27.14 -13.64 7.55
CA GLY A 225 26.32 -12.50 7.16
C GLY A 225 24.87 -12.72 7.56
N ALA A 226 24.06 -11.66 7.59
CA ALA A 226 22.64 -11.76 7.88
C ALA A 226 21.88 -12.48 6.73
N LEU A 227 20.93 -13.32 7.12
CA LEU A 227 19.90 -13.92 6.28
C LEU A 227 18.64 -13.05 6.33
N VAL A 228 18.46 -12.20 5.33
CA VAL A 228 17.29 -11.36 5.15
C VAL A 228 16.22 -12.18 4.45
N VAL A 229 15.11 -12.44 5.14
CA VAL A 229 13.99 -13.16 4.55
C VAL A 229 13.08 -12.18 3.84
N LEU A 230 12.84 -12.44 2.56
CA LEU A 230 11.83 -11.75 1.78
C LEU A 230 10.47 -12.08 2.37
N TYR A 231 9.78 -11.04 2.82
CA TYR A 231 8.48 -11.18 3.43
C TYR A 231 7.43 -11.57 2.38
N ALA A 232 6.96 -12.82 2.43
CA ALA A 232 5.73 -13.25 1.77
C ALA A 232 4.61 -13.21 2.82
N GLU A 233 3.62 -12.34 2.66
CA GLU A 233 2.53 -12.26 3.65
C GLU A 233 1.73 -13.57 3.72
N SER A 234 1.13 -13.81 4.89
CA SER A 234 0.07 -14.78 5.10
C SER A 234 -1.16 -14.44 4.25
N GLY A 235 -1.29 -15.09 3.10
CA GLY A 235 -2.36 -14.87 2.13
C GLY A 235 -1.91 -15.03 0.68
N PHE A 236 -0.64 -14.73 0.39
CA PHE A 236 -0.03 -14.98 -0.92
C PHE A 236 0.54 -16.39 -1.07
N GLY A 237 0.71 -17.13 0.03
CA GLY A 237 1.07 -18.56 0.04
C GLY A 237 2.32 -18.88 -0.78
N LYS A 238 3.52 -18.74 -0.19
CA LYS A 238 4.81 -18.64 -0.90
C LYS A 238 4.85 -17.39 -1.81
N LEU A 239 6.03 -16.97 -2.23
CA LEU A 239 6.13 -15.86 -3.19
C LEU A 239 5.41 -16.26 -4.48
N ASP A 240 4.31 -15.57 -4.80
CA ASP A 240 3.68 -15.67 -6.11
C ASP A 240 4.70 -15.25 -7.18
N PRO A 241 4.95 -16.05 -8.23
CA PRO A 241 5.83 -15.69 -9.33
C PRO A 241 5.52 -14.31 -9.94
N VAL A 242 4.26 -13.88 -9.89
CA VAL A 242 3.82 -12.57 -10.41
C VAL A 242 4.42 -11.43 -9.58
N HIS A 243 4.39 -11.52 -8.25
CA HIS A 243 4.80 -10.45 -7.34
C HIS A 243 6.28 -10.54 -6.89
N THR A 244 6.93 -11.69 -7.12
CA THR A 244 8.31 -11.95 -6.69
C THR A 244 9.31 -10.85 -7.10
N PRO A 245 9.31 -10.34 -8.35
CA PRO A 245 10.23 -9.28 -8.75
C PRO A 245 10.01 -7.97 -7.95
N ALA A 246 8.76 -7.57 -7.76
CA ALA A 246 8.39 -6.37 -7.02
C ALA A 246 8.78 -6.47 -5.53
N LEU A 247 8.59 -7.64 -4.91
CA LEU A 247 8.95 -7.90 -3.52
C LEU A 247 10.47 -7.87 -3.31
N ILE A 248 11.23 -8.45 -4.23
CA ILE A 248 12.70 -8.36 -4.22
C ILE A 248 13.12 -6.90 -4.36
N GLU A 249 12.59 -6.17 -5.34
CA GLU A 249 12.92 -4.76 -5.54
C GLU A 249 12.68 -3.92 -4.29
N ALA A 250 11.49 -4.08 -3.70
CA ALA A 250 11.12 -3.38 -2.48
C ALA A 250 12.13 -3.65 -1.35
N GLU A 251 12.56 -4.89 -1.17
CA GLU A 251 13.53 -5.24 -0.12
C GLU A 251 14.93 -4.68 -0.41
N LEU A 252 15.40 -4.75 -1.65
CA LEU A 252 16.68 -4.13 -2.03
C LEU A 252 16.66 -2.62 -1.78
N ARG A 253 15.54 -1.95 -2.07
CA ARG A 253 15.34 -0.52 -1.79
C ARG A 253 15.32 -0.21 -0.31
N ARG A 254 14.66 -1.03 0.52
CA ARG A 254 14.65 -0.86 2.00
C ARG A 254 16.05 -0.93 2.57
N LEU A 255 16.84 -1.92 2.17
CA LEU A 255 18.23 -2.03 2.59
C LEU A 255 19.01 -0.75 2.24
N ARG A 256 18.87 -0.23 1.02
CA ARG A 256 19.53 1.03 0.62
C ARG A 256 19.01 2.23 1.41
N ALA A 257 17.71 2.32 1.65
CA ALA A 257 17.09 3.37 2.47
C ALA A 257 17.57 3.34 3.92
N ASP A 258 17.91 2.16 4.44
CA ASP A 258 18.54 1.95 5.74
C ASP A 258 20.05 2.22 5.71
N GLY A 259 20.60 2.61 4.56
CA GLY A 259 21.99 3.01 4.39
C GLY A 259 22.96 1.86 4.09
N VAL A 260 22.45 0.69 3.72
CA VAL A 260 23.27 -0.43 3.25
C VAL A 260 23.78 -0.12 1.84
N PRO A 261 25.10 -0.09 1.59
CA PRO A 261 25.68 0.14 0.25
C PRO A 261 25.56 -1.08 -0.66
N LEU A 262 24.34 -1.60 -0.77
CA LEU A 262 23.97 -2.69 -1.66
C LEU A 262 24.28 -2.28 -3.10
N SER A 263 25.26 -2.96 -3.69
CA SER A 263 25.83 -2.58 -4.98
C SER A 263 25.78 -3.72 -6.01
N VAL A 264 25.61 -4.95 -5.55
CA VAL A 264 25.51 -6.14 -6.41
C VAL A 264 24.39 -7.04 -5.90
N PHE A 265 23.55 -7.54 -6.80
CA PHE A 265 22.61 -8.63 -6.52
C PHE A 265 22.93 -9.83 -7.40
N VAL A 266 23.21 -10.98 -6.77
CA VAL A 266 23.54 -12.23 -7.43
C VAL A 266 22.37 -13.18 -7.28
N SER A 267 21.80 -13.62 -8.42
CA SER A 267 20.60 -14.46 -8.46
C SER A 267 20.69 -15.45 -9.60
N HIS A 268 19.91 -16.53 -9.52
CA HIS A 268 19.80 -17.47 -10.63
C HIS A 268 18.88 -17.00 -11.78
N GLN A 269 18.12 -15.94 -11.52
CA GLN A 269 17.21 -15.28 -12.45
C GLN A 269 17.49 -13.78 -12.52
N ALA A 270 17.21 -13.18 -13.68
CA ALA A 270 17.30 -11.74 -13.91
C ALA A 270 16.16 -11.01 -13.20
N LEU A 271 16.34 -10.74 -11.91
CA LEU A 271 15.30 -10.20 -11.03
C LEU A 271 15.54 -8.76 -10.56
N VAL A 272 16.68 -8.14 -10.90
CA VAL A 272 16.86 -6.70 -10.66
C VAL A 272 16.05 -5.94 -11.71
N PRO A 273 15.04 -5.16 -11.30
CA PRO A 273 14.24 -4.41 -12.25
C PRO A 273 15.04 -3.26 -12.86
N ARG A 274 14.61 -2.80 -14.05
CA ARG A 274 15.31 -1.73 -14.80
C ARG A 274 15.53 -0.47 -13.96
N ALA A 275 14.61 -0.13 -13.07
CA ALA A 275 14.69 1.05 -12.22
C ALA A 275 15.88 1.02 -11.25
N LEU A 276 16.34 -0.15 -10.80
CA LEU A 276 17.51 -0.31 -9.95
C LEU A 276 18.80 -0.66 -10.71
N ALA A 277 18.70 -1.03 -11.99
CA ALA A 277 19.82 -1.56 -12.77
C ALA A 277 21.00 -0.58 -12.95
N HIS A 278 20.77 0.72 -12.80
CA HIS A 278 21.82 1.75 -12.85
C HIS A 278 22.58 1.92 -11.52
N GLU A 279 22.02 1.41 -10.42
CA GLU A 279 22.57 1.55 -9.06
C GLU A 279 23.09 0.23 -8.50
N VAL A 280 22.44 -0.88 -8.85
CA VAL A 280 22.75 -2.24 -8.40
C VAL A 280 23.11 -3.08 -9.61
N ALA A 281 24.34 -3.60 -9.65
CA ALA A 281 24.76 -4.54 -10.67
C ALA A 281 24.04 -5.89 -10.48
N SER A 282 23.35 -6.36 -11.51
CA SER A 282 22.73 -7.69 -11.51
C SER A 282 23.69 -8.72 -12.11
N VAL A 283 23.93 -9.80 -11.36
CA VAL A 283 24.69 -10.95 -11.84
C VAL A 283 23.76 -12.15 -11.86
N VAL A 284 23.52 -12.68 -13.06
CA VAL A 284 22.62 -13.83 -13.26
C VAL A 284 23.45 -15.09 -13.47
N VAL A 285 23.25 -16.08 -12.62
CA VAL A 285 23.90 -17.40 -12.66
C VAL A 285 22.87 -18.42 -13.15
N PRO A 286 22.79 -18.71 -14.46
CA PRO A 286 21.76 -19.61 -14.97
C PRO A 286 21.89 -21.01 -14.35
N LEU A 287 20.77 -21.55 -13.88
CA LEU A 287 20.66 -22.97 -13.55
C LEU A 287 20.45 -23.74 -14.86
N ALA A 288 21.02 -24.94 -14.97
CA ALA A 288 20.70 -25.80 -16.12
C ALA A 288 19.19 -26.07 -16.14
N SER A 289 18.55 -25.90 -17.31
CA SER A 289 17.14 -26.21 -17.49
C SER A 289 16.90 -27.72 -17.35
N ASP A 290 15.74 -28.11 -16.82
CA ASP A 290 15.27 -29.51 -16.72
C ASP A 290 15.05 -30.20 -18.09
N GLU A 291 15.41 -29.56 -19.21
CA GLU A 291 15.34 -30.13 -20.56
C GLU A 291 16.76 -30.34 -21.14
N ASP A 292 17.19 -31.61 -21.13
CA ASP A 292 18.15 -32.30 -22.01
C ASP A 292 19.61 -31.81 -22.18
N GLU A 293 20.11 -30.78 -21.49
CA GLU A 293 21.56 -30.51 -21.42
C GLU A 293 22.13 -30.75 -20.00
N ALA A 294 23.11 -31.65 -19.89
CA ALA A 294 23.90 -31.79 -18.66
C ALA A 294 24.47 -30.42 -18.25
N PRO A 295 24.40 -30.03 -16.97
CA PRO A 295 24.85 -28.72 -16.51
C PRO A 295 26.30 -28.48 -16.91
N ARG A 296 26.54 -27.49 -17.78
CA ARG A 296 27.90 -27.13 -18.18
C ARG A 296 28.64 -26.60 -16.94
N PRO A 297 29.83 -27.13 -16.62
CA PRO A 297 30.59 -26.67 -15.46
C PRO A 297 30.95 -25.18 -15.60
N TRP A 298 30.86 -24.44 -14.49
CA TRP A 298 31.25 -23.03 -14.48
C TRP A 298 32.74 -22.88 -14.87
N PRO A 299 33.12 -21.96 -15.77
CA PRO A 299 34.52 -21.80 -16.19
C PRO A 299 35.43 -21.46 -15.01
N ALA A 300 36.59 -22.13 -14.91
CA ALA A 300 37.60 -21.95 -13.86
C ALA A 300 38.20 -20.52 -13.76
N ARG A 301 37.91 -19.62 -14.70
CA ARG A 301 38.28 -18.18 -14.67
C ARG A 301 37.11 -17.32 -14.17
N ALA A 302 36.56 -17.70 -13.03
CA ALA A 302 35.24 -17.29 -12.54
C ALA A 302 35.01 -15.77 -12.34
N THR A 303 36.06 -14.98 -12.12
CA THR A 303 35.94 -13.50 -12.03
C THR A 303 35.50 -12.86 -13.36
N LYS A 304 35.87 -13.44 -14.51
CA LYS A 304 35.41 -12.97 -15.83
C LYS A 304 33.97 -13.39 -16.12
N THR A 305 33.51 -14.51 -15.56
CA THR A 305 32.19 -15.11 -15.82
C THR A 305 31.07 -14.48 -15.00
N LEU A 306 31.37 -13.93 -13.82
CA LEU A 306 30.40 -13.19 -13.00
C LEU A 306 30.19 -11.74 -13.46
N GLY A 307 30.85 -11.31 -14.55
CA GLY A 307 30.73 -9.95 -15.07
C GLY A 307 31.37 -8.86 -14.21
N LEU A 308 32.10 -9.23 -13.15
CA LEU A 308 32.84 -8.31 -12.28
C LEU A 308 34.25 -8.04 -12.82
N ASP A 309 34.33 -7.58 -14.06
CA ASP A 309 35.57 -7.04 -14.60
C ASP A 309 35.98 -5.74 -13.86
N ALA A 310 37.18 -5.23 -14.12
CA ALA A 310 37.69 -4.02 -13.48
C ALA A 310 36.77 -2.80 -13.65
N ALA A 311 36.04 -2.70 -14.77
CA ALA A 311 35.11 -1.60 -15.00
C ALA A 311 33.85 -1.76 -14.13
N THR A 312 33.32 -2.97 -14.01
CA THR A 312 32.20 -3.27 -13.10
C THR A 312 32.58 -3.06 -11.65
N CYS A 313 33.76 -3.51 -11.22
CA CYS A 313 34.28 -3.26 -9.88
C CYS A 313 34.33 -1.76 -9.55
N LYS A 314 34.87 -0.94 -10.45
CA LYS A 314 34.90 0.52 -10.29
C LYS A 314 33.50 1.14 -10.22
N ARG A 315 32.53 0.63 -10.99
CA ARG A 315 31.12 1.08 -10.90
C ARG A 315 30.50 0.71 -9.55
N VAL A 316 30.78 -0.47 -9.03
CA VAL A 316 30.31 -0.96 -7.73
C VAL A 316 30.84 -0.09 -6.59
N GLU A 317 32.15 0.17 -6.56
CA GLU A 317 32.76 1.09 -5.57
C GLU A 317 32.18 2.50 -5.66
N ALA A 318 32.02 3.03 -6.88
CA ALA A 318 31.43 4.35 -7.09
C ALA A 318 29.95 4.40 -6.68
N SER A 319 29.19 3.30 -6.81
CA SER A 319 27.80 3.21 -6.35
C SER A 319 27.74 3.26 -4.81
N ALA A 320 28.55 2.43 -4.14
CA ALA A 320 28.65 2.43 -2.67
C ALA A 320 29.06 3.81 -2.13
N ALA A 321 30.10 4.42 -2.70
CA ALA A 321 30.57 5.74 -2.29
C ALA A 321 29.53 6.86 -2.51
N ARG A 322 28.76 6.81 -3.61
CA ARG A 322 27.67 7.76 -3.86
C ARG A 322 26.55 7.61 -2.83
N LEU A 323 26.14 6.38 -2.51
CA LEU A 323 25.11 6.15 -1.49
C LEU A 323 25.57 6.65 -0.12
N ALA A 324 26.81 6.33 0.26
CA ALA A 324 27.44 6.79 1.49
C ALA A 324 27.42 8.33 1.61
N ALA A 325 27.83 9.02 0.54
CA ALA A 325 27.86 10.47 0.48
C ALA A 325 26.45 11.08 0.52
N ALA A 326 25.49 10.51 -0.23
CA ALA A 326 24.10 10.97 -0.23
C ALA A 326 23.47 10.87 1.16
N ARG A 327 23.74 9.77 1.87
CA ARG A 327 23.25 9.58 3.25
C ARG A 327 23.90 10.56 4.24
N ALA A 328 25.19 10.82 4.09
CA ALA A 328 25.92 11.76 4.94
C ALA A 328 25.49 13.23 4.75
N ALA A 329 24.87 13.57 3.60
CA ALA A 329 24.47 14.94 3.26
C ALA A 329 23.31 15.52 4.10
N GLY A 330 22.69 14.73 4.99
CA GLY A 330 21.93 15.29 6.12
C GLY A 330 20.43 15.56 5.92
N ASN A 331 19.75 14.87 5.01
CA ASN A 331 18.28 14.87 4.95
C ASN A 331 17.74 13.43 4.86
N SER A 332 17.46 12.82 6.01
CA SER A 332 17.03 11.41 6.10
C SER A 332 15.75 11.13 5.31
N LEU A 333 14.85 12.10 5.20
CA LEU A 333 13.57 11.95 4.51
C LEU A 333 13.76 11.86 3.00
N SER A 334 14.37 12.89 2.39
CA SER A 334 14.61 12.91 0.94
C SER A 334 15.54 11.77 0.52
N PHE A 335 16.57 11.45 1.32
CA PHE A 335 17.42 10.29 1.07
C PHE A 335 16.61 8.99 1.02
N ARG A 336 15.75 8.72 2.01
CA ARG A 336 14.91 7.51 2.02
C ARG A 336 13.95 7.50 0.84
N LEU A 337 13.30 8.62 0.51
CA LEU A 337 12.42 8.71 -0.65
C LEU A 337 13.17 8.42 -1.96
N ASP A 338 14.38 8.94 -2.14
CA ASP A 338 15.22 8.66 -3.31
C ASP A 338 15.58 7.19 -3.45
N GLN A 339 15.78 6.47 -2.34
CA GLN A 339 16.03 5.04 -2.38
C GLN A 339 14.75 4.23 -2.61
N MET A 340 13.64 4.67 -2.04
CA MET A 340 12.38 3.91 -2.00
C MET A 340 11.45 4.17 -3.18
N THR A 341 11.72 5.20 -3.98
CA THR A 341 10.93 5.57 -5.16
C THR A 341 11.81 5.68 -6.40
N PRO A 342 11.27 5.49 -7.62
CA PRO A 342 12.06 5.57 -8.85
C PRO A 342 12.26 7.00 -9.36
N THR A 343 11.50 7.97 -8.83
CA THR A 343 11.46 9.35 -9.31
C THR A 343 12.13 10.28 -8.30
N ALA A 344 12.94 11.22 -8.78
CA ALA A 344 13.55 12.25 -7.94
C ALA A 344 12.56 13.39 -7.66
N ALA A 345 12.80 14.09 -6.55
CA ALA A 345 12.10 15.35 -6.27
C ALA A 345 12.51 16.44 -7.26
N MET A 346 11.55 17.26 -7.67
CA MET A 346 11.74 18.37 -8.61
C MET A 346 11.33 19.68 -7.93
N PRO A 347 12.19 20.72 -7.91
CA PRO A 347 11.77 22.05 -7.46
C PRO A 347 10.97 22.76 -8.55
N GLY A 348 10.32 23.88 -8.20
CA GLY A 348 9.72 24.78 -9.19
C GLY A 348 8.21 24.68 -9.34
N HIS A 349 7.47 24.24 -8.33
CA HIS A 349 6.03 24.03 -8.43
C HIS A 349 5.25 25.05 -7.62
N VAL A 350 4.01 25.29 -8.05
CA VAL A 350 2.97 25.84 -7.20
C VAL A 350 2.00 24.70 -6.92
N ALA A 351 1.94 24.27 -5.67
CA ALA A 351 1.05 23.19 -5.23
C ALA A 351 -0.11 23.75 -4.39
N HIS A 352 -1.34 23.35 -4.70
CA HIS A 352 -2.53 23.67 -3.91
C HIS A 352 -3.23 22.38 -3.48
N LEU A 353 -3.34 22.16 -2.16
CA LEU A 353 -4.10 21.06 -1.58
C LEU A 353 -5.55 21.51 -1.35
N GLU A 354 -6.52 20.69 -1.78
CA GLU A 354 -7.93 21.00 -1.59
C GLU A 354 -8.71 19.83 -0.96
N LEU A 355 -9.31 20.11 0.20
CA LEU A 355 -10.15 19.19 0.97
C LEU A 355 -11.64 19.56 0.89
N ASP A 356 -11.97 20.81 0.57
CA ASP A 356 -13.36 21.25 0.43
C ASP A 356 -13.91 20.84 -0.93
N ASN A 357 -15.05 20.14 -0.92
CA ASN A 357 -15.63 19.57 -2.13
C ASN A 357 -16.16 20.62 -3.09
N ARG A 358 -16.76 21.71 -2.58
CA ARG A 358 -17.29 22.80 -3.40
C ARG A 358 -16.13 23.53 -4.06
N ALA A 359 -15.13 23.93 -3.28
CA ALA A 359 -13.93 24.58 -3.80
C ALA A 359 -13.22 23.70 -4.83
N ALA A 360 -13.09 22.39 -4.56
CA ALA A 360 -12.52 21.44 -5.52
C ALA A 360 -13.28 21.42 -6.86
N ARG A 361 -14.62 21.37 -6.81
CA ARG A 361 -15.49 21.38 -8.00
C ARG A 361 -15.32 22.68 -8.78
N GLU A 362 -15.36 23.82 -8.09
CA GLU A 362 -15.25 25.14 -8.70
C GLU A 362 -13.90 25.36 -9.37
N ARG A 363 -12.79 24.95 -8.72
CA ARG A 363 -11.45 25.02 -9.31
C ARG A 363 -11.30 24.14 -10.54
N LEU A 364 -11.78 22.90 -10.47
CA LEU A 364 -11.74 21.97 -11.61
C LEU A 364 -12.54 22.52 -12.80
N PHE A 365 -13.77 22.99 -12.56
CA PHE A 365 -14.60 23.54 -13.63
C PHE A 365 -14.02 24.83 -14.19
N ALA A 366 -13.46 25.71 -13.37
CA ALA A 366 -12.76 26.91 -13.85
C ALA A 366 -11.57 26.56 -14.76
N ALA A 367 -10.79 25.53 -14.41
CA ALA A 367 -9.68 25.07 -15.23
C ALA A 367 -10.16 24.48 -16.57
N ILE A 368 -11.23 23.66 -16.55
CA ILE A 368 -11.84 23.10 -17.77
C ILE A 368 -12.39 24.22 -18.67
N ASP A 369 -13.18 25.13 -18.10
CA ASP A 369 -13.83 26.22 -18.83
C ASP A 369 -12.79 27.15 -19.47
N GLY A 370 -11.64 27.34 -18.80
CA GLY A 370 -10.50 28.14 -19.26
C GLY A 370 -9.56 27.46 -20.27
N SER A 371 -9.67 26.15 -20.48
CA SER A 371 -8.79 25.38 -21.37
C SER A 371 -8.77 25.91 -22.81
N GLN A 372 -7.66 25.77 -23.53
CA GLN A 372 -7.49 26.31 -24.89
C GLN A 372 -7.03 25.27 -25.91
N ARG A 373 -6.44 24.16 -25.49
CA ARG A 373 -5.72 23.22 -26.37
C ARG A 373 -6.11 21.77 -26.10
N SER A 374 -6.05 21.34 -24.85
CA SER A 374 -6.34 19.95 -24.50
C SER A 374 -6.84 19.77 -23.07
N ILE A 375 -7.67 18.76 -22.89
CA ILE A 375 -8.08 18.24 -21.58
C ILE A 375 -7.83 16.73 -21.61
N GLU A 376 -6.96 16.27 -20.73
CA GLU A 376 -6.75 14.85 -20.47
C GLU A 376 -7.33 14.50 -19.10
N LEU A 377 -8.31 13.59 -19.03
CA LEU A 377 -8.99 13.22 -17.78
C LEU A 377 -8.98 11.70 -17.60
N GLN A 378 -8.51 11.25 -16.45
CA GLN A 378 -8.51 9.86 -16.03
C GLN A 378 -9.23 9.69 -14.70
N CYS A 379 -10.07 8.66 -14.58
CA CYS A 379 -10.71 8.28 -13.32
C CYS A 379 -10.95 6.77 -13.20
N TYR A 380 -11.05 6.29 -11.96
CA TYR A 380 -11.36 4.89 -11.65
C TYR A 380 -12.87 4.62 -11.66
N ILE A 381 -13.66 5.55 -11.15
CA ILE A 381 -15.13 5.48 -11.17
C ILE A 381 -15.67 6.68 -11.94
N PHE A 382 -16.58 6.39 -12.87
CA PHE A 382 -17.43 7.38 -13.51
C PHE A 382 -18.90 7.06 -13.22
N ASP A 383 -19.45 7.68 -12.18
CA ASP A 383 -20.84 7.45 -11.78
C ASP A 383 -21.76 8.54 -12.35
N PRO A 384 -22.79 8.18 -13.16
CA PRO A 384 -23.76 9.15 -13.66
C PRO A 384 -24.51 9.86 -12.53
N GLY A 385 -24.66 11.18 -12.67
CA GLY A 385 -25.32 12.04 -11.69
C GLY A 385 -25.09 13.51 -12.04
N PRO A 386 -25.67 14.46 -11.29
CA PRO A 386 -25.54 15.90 -11.52
C PRO A 386 -24.11 16.37 -11.81
N PHE A 387 -23.10 15.94 -11.04
CA PHE A 387 -21.71 16.32 -11.28
C PHE A 387 -21.19 15.79 -12.63
N ALA A 388 -21.46 14.53 -12.95
CA ALA A 388 -20.97 13.90 -14.18
C ALA A 388 -21.64 14.51 -15.43
N GLU A 389 -22.93 14.80 -15.36
CA GLU A 389 -23.68 15.48 -16.43
C GLU A 389 -23.16 16.91 -16.63
N GLU A 390 -22.90 17.62 -15.53
CA GLU A 390 -22.36 18.97 -15.56
C GLU A 390 -20.93 19.03 -16.14
N LEU A 391 -20.10 18.05 -15.77
CA LEU A 391 -18.78 17.84 -16.35
C LEU A 391 -18.88 17.55 -17.86
N ALA A 392 -19.76 16.64 -18.27
CA ALA A 392 -19.96 16.26 -19.67
C ALA A 392 -20.33 17.48 -20.54
N VAL A 393 -21.28 18.31 -20.08
CA VAL A 393 -21.67 19.54 -20.80
C VAL A 393 -20.48 20.48 -21.01
N ARG A 394 -19.60 20.62 -20.01
CA ARG A 394 -18.39 21.46 -20.14
C ARG A 394 -17.38 20.86 -21.10
N LEU A 395 -17.12 19.56 -21.03
CA LEU A 395 -16.23 18.88 -21.96
C LEU A 395 -16.71 19.02 -23.41
N ILE A 396 -18.02 18.83 -23.66
CA ILE A 396 -18.64 19.02 -24.98
C ILE A 396 -18.48 20.46 -25.47
N ARG A 397 -18.73 21.44 -24.59
CA ARG A 397 -18.54 22.87 -24.94
C ARG A 397 -17.09 23.17 -25.35
N ARG A 398 -16.12 22.63 -24.60
CA ARG A 398 -14.70 22.81 -24.92
C ARG A 398 -14.31 22.09 -26.21
N ALA A 399 -14.79 20.87 -26.42
CA ALA A 399 -14.57 20.09 -27.64
C ALA A 399 -15.08 20.83 -28.89
N ARG A 400 -16.32 21.34 -28.83
CA ARG A 400 -16.90 22.16 -29.90
C ARG A 400 -16.19 23.49 -30.12
N ALA A 401 -15.46 23.99 -29.12
CA ALA A 401 -14.58 25.15 -29.24
C ALA A 401 -13.16 24.80 -29.77
N GLY A 402 -12.92 23.53 -30.15
CA GLY A 402 -11.65 23.07 -30.73
C GLY A 402 -10.63 22.53 -29.72
N VAL A 403 -10.99 22.41 -28.44
CA VAL A 403 -10.13 21.79 -27.42
C VAL A 403 -10.20 20.27 -27.56
N ARG A 404 -9.06 19.58 -27.63
CA ARG A 404 -9.06 18.12 -27.70
C ARG A 404 -9.33 17.53 -26.31
N VAL A 405 -10.28 16.62 -26.19
CA VAL A 405 -10.60 15.95 -24.94
C VAL A 405 -10.23 14.48 -25.04
N SER A 406 -9.40 13.99 -24.12
CA SER A 406 -9.06 12.58 -23.99
C SER A 406 -9.53 12.09 -22.62
N LEU A 407 -10.47 11.16 -22.62
CA LEU A 407 -11.09 10.62 -21.40
C LEU A 407 -10.72 9.15 -21.25
N LEU A 408 -10.08 8.81 -20.13
CA LEU A 408 -9.69 7.44 -19.79
C LEU A 408 -10.42 7.00 -18.53
N VAL A 409 -11.10 5.86 -18.58
CA VAL A 409 -11.81 5.30 -17.43
C VAL A 409 -11.38 3.87 -17.15
N ASP A 410 -11.40 3.45 -15.88
CA ASP A 410 -11.38 2.02 -15.58
C ASP A 410 -12.72 1.38 -15.96
N ALA A 411 -12.67 0.29 -16.74
CA ALA A 411 -13.87 -0.38 -17.26
C ALA A 411 -14.84 -0.85 -16.16
N LEU A 412 -14.33 -1.60 -15.17
CA LEU A 412 -15.13 -2.32 -14.19
C LEU A 412 -16.02 -1.38 -13.38
N TYR A 413 -15.43 -0.36 -12.75
CA TYR A 413 -16.17 0.52 -11.84
C TYR A 413 -16.88 1.67 -12.55
N SER A 414 -16.47 2.01 -13.77
CA SER A 414 -17.21 2.95 -14.63
C SER A 414 -18.34 2.29 -15.41
N ARG A 415 -18.48 0.95 -15.34
CA ARG A 415 -19.47 0.15 -16.09
C ARG A 415 -19.40 0.41 -17.60
N GLN A 416 -18.17 0.51 -18.10
CA GLN A 416 -17.88 0.76 -19.51
C GLN A 416 -17.13 -0.43 -20.09
N GLU A 417 -17.68 -1.08 -21.12
CA GLU A 417 -17.10 -2.28 -21.74
C GLU A 417 -16.94 -3.46 -20.77
N VAL A 418 -17.94 -3.62 -19.88
CA VAL A 418 -18.00 -4.73 -18.92
C VAL A 418 -19.14 -5.66 -19.32
N LEU A 419 -18.84 -6.87 -19.78
CA LEU A 419 -19.85 -7.86 -20.17
C LEU A 419 -20.88 -7.32 -21.18
N GLY A 420 -20.46 -6.40 -22.06
CA GLY A 420 -21.33 -5.73 -23.04
C GLY A 420 -22.16 -4.56 -22.49
N THR A 421 -21.94 -4.15 -21.24
CA THR A 421 -22.53 -2.92 -20.69
C THR A 421 -21.74 -1.67 -21.10
N VAL A 422 -22.46 -0.55 -21.23
CA VAL A 422 -21.91 0.77 -21.54
C VAL A 422 -22.49 1.80 -20.58
N ASN A 423 -21.68 2.80 -20.24
CA ASN A 423 -22.11 3.92 -19.42
C ASN A 423 -22.72 4.99 -20.33
N PRO A 424 -24.00 5.38 -20.14
CA PRO A 424 -24.70 6.23 -21.09
C PRO A 424 -24.09 7.63 -21.24
N VAL A 425 -23.47 8.16 -20.19
CA VAL A 425 -22.83 9.49 -20.25
C VAL A 425 -21.52 9.40 -21.04
N LEU A 426 -20.74 8.34 -20.83
CA LEU A 426 -19.50 8.11 -21.57
C LEU A 426 -19.77 7.82 -23.04
N ASP A 427 -20.81 7.05 -23.33
CA ASP A 427 -21.25 6.74 -24.70
C ASP A 427 -21.66 8.02 -25.45
N GLY A 428 -22.48 8.86 -24.83
CA GLY A 428 -22.84 10.17 -25.40
C GLY A 428 -21.66 11.13 -25.57
N LEU A 429 -20.66 11.07 -24.69
CA LEU A 429 -19.41 11.83 -24.87
C LEU A 429 -18.58 11.31 -26.05
N ALA A 430 -18.57 9.99 -26.28
CA ALA A 430 -17.84 9.37 -27.38
C ALA A 430 -18.43 9.67 -28.77
N GLU A 431 -19.70 10.10 -28.84
CA GLU A 431 -20.34 10.54 -30.08
C GLU A 431 -19.95 11.97 -30.50
N GLU A 432 -19.33 12.76 -29.62
CA GLU A 432 -19.01 14.17 -29.90
C GLU A 432 -17.62 14.32 -30.53
N ASP A 433 -17.56 15.02 -31.66
CA ASP A 433 -16.31 15.33 -32.35
C ASP A 433 -15.32 16.05 -31.42
N GLY A 434 -14.10 15.54 -31.36
CA GLY A 434 -13.01 16.09 -30.52
C GLY A 434 -12.91 15.48 -29.12
N ILE A 435 -13.79 14.55 -28.75
CA ILE A 435 -13.70 13.76 -27.52
C ILE A 435 -13.33 12.30 -27.86
N ASP A 436 -12.23 11.81 -27.29
CA ASP A 436 -11.78 10.42 -27.42
C ASP A 436 -11.89 9.73 -26.06
N VAL A 437 -12.92 8.87 -25.92
CA VAL A 437 -13.22 8.11 -24.68
C VAL A 437 -12.67 6.70 -24.80
N ARG A 438 -11.91 6.26 -23.78
CA ARG A 438 -11.29 4.93 -23.71
C ARG A 438 -11.48 4.29 -22.35
N ALA A 439 -11.61 2.96 -22.35
CA ALA A 439 -11.64 2.16 -21.15
C ALA A 439 -10.36 1.31 -21.01
N VAL A 440 -9.76 1.30 -19.82
CA VAL A 440 -8.68 0.36 -19.48
C VAL A 440 -9.23 -0.92 -18.88
N SER A 441 -8.53 -2.02 -19.14
CA SER A 441 -8.84 -3.36 -18.61
C SER A 441 -10.31 -3.77 -18.81
N PRO A 442 -10.86 -3.75 -20.05
CA PRO A 442 -12.23 -4.17 -20.32
C PRO A 442 -12.46 -5.62 -19.92
N LEU A 443 -13.70 -5.94 -19.51
CA LEU A 443 -14.08 -7.29 -19.11
C LEU A 443 -14.89 -7.94 -20.23
N PRO A 444 -14.29 -8.88 -20.99
CA PRO A 444 -14.93 -9.41 -22.18
C PRO A 444 -16.16 -10.26 -21.83
N THR A 445 -17.19 -10.21 -22.67
CA THR A 445 -18.41 -11.03 -22.52
C THR A 445 -18.13 -12.52 -22.58
N PHE A 446 -17.06 -12.92 -23.30
CA PHE A 446 -16.64 -14.31 -23.47
C PHE A 446 -15.12 -14.41 -23.24
N GLY A 447 -14.67 -15.47 -22.56
CA GLY A 447 -13.25 -15.71 -22.24
C GLY A 447 -13.04 -16.10 -20.78
N SER A 448 -11.81 -16.51 -20.43
CA SER A 448 -11.44 -16.78 -19.04
C SER A 448 -11.15 -15.48 -18.30
N MET A 449 -11.79 -15.26 -17.16
CA MET A 449 -11.44 -14.20 -16.22
C MET A 449 -10.53 -14.79 -15.14
N ASP A 450 -9.35 -14.21 -14.95
CA ASP A 450 -8.45 -14.55 -13.85
C ASP A 450 -8.48 -13.47 -12.75
N VAL A 451 -7.84 -13.76 -11.62
CA VAL A 451 -7.77 -12.85 -10.47
C VAL A 451 -7.11 -11.53 -10.85
N ARG A 452 -6.07 -11.59 -11.70
CA ARG A 452 -5.31 -10.42 -12.15
C ARG A 452 -6.19 -9.46 -12.97
N THR A 453 -7.00 -9.99 -13.88
CA THR A 453 -7.95 -9.21 -14.70
C THR A 453 -8.94 -8.41 -13.83
N MET A 454 -9.30 -8.95 -12.66
CA MET A 454 -10.22 -8.31 -11.72
C MET A 454 -9.54 -7.36 -10.74
N LYS A 455 -8.31 -7.67 -10.31
CA LYS A 455 -7.59 -6.91 -9.25
C LYS A 455 -6.62 -5.87 -9.78
N GLU A 456 -5.93 -6.12 -10.90
CA GLU A 456 -5.03 -5.12 -11.51
C GLU A 456 -5.85 -4.10 -12.31
N ARG A 457 -6.37 -3.12 -11.58
CA ARG A 457 -7.20 -2.03 -12.11
C ARG A 457 -6.42 -0.72 -12.09
N ASP A 458 -6.84 0.23 -12.91
CA ASP A 458 -6.17 1.54 -12.94
C ASP A 458 -6.85 2.52 -11.98
N HIS A 459 -6.32 2.60 -10.76
CA HIS A 459 -6.88 3.41 -9.69
C HIS A 459 -6.37 4.86 -9.71
N ARG A 460 -5.68 5.30 -10.77
CA ARG A 460 -5.24 6.70 -10.88
C ARG A 460 -6.40 7.64 -11.22
N LYS A 461 -6.39 8.84 -10.63
CA LYS A 461 -7.28 9.94 -11.02
C LYS A 461 -6.44 11.17 -11.37
N LEU A 462 -6.24 11.39 -12.66
CA LEU A 462 -5.34 12.40 -13.20
C LEU A 462 -6.13 13.32 -14.12
N ILE A 463 -6.01 14.63 -13.94
CA ILE A 463 -6.54 15.60 -14.90
C ILE A 463 -5.39 16.50 -15.32
N VAL A 464 -5.21 16.71 -16.62
CA VAL A 464 -4.23 17.66 -17.17
C VAL A 464 -4.95 18.61 -18.10
N ILE A 465 -4.73 19.91 -17.90
CA ILE A 465 -5.31 20.99 -18.70
C ILE A 465 -4.17 21.68 -19.44
N ASP A 466 -4.27 21.70 -20.77
CA ASP A 466 -3.34 22.32 -21.73
C ASP A 466 -1.86 21.91 -21.59
N GLY A 467 -1.58 20.88 -20.79
CA GLY A 467 -0.22 20.47 -20.41
C GLY A 467 0.47 21.43 -19.45
N THR A 468 -0.24 22.36 -18.82
CA THR A 468 0.32 23.37 -17.90
C THR A 468 -0.20 23.25 -16.48
N THR A 469 -1.40 22.70 -16.29
CA THR A 469 -2.01 22.44 -14.99
C THR A 469 -2.28 20.94 -14.85
N ALA A 470 -2.00 20.36 -13.68
CA ALA A 470 -2.38 19.00 -13.36
C ALA A 470 -3.12 18.90 -12.03
N PHE A 471 -4.08 17.97 -11.96
CA PHE A 471 -4.69 17.52 -10.72
C PHE A 471 -4.33 16.04 -10.51
N VAL A 472 -3.78 15.72 -9.34
CA VAL A 472 -3.61 14.34 -8.87
C VAL A 472 -4.53 14.14 -7.68
N SER A 473 -5.45 13.19 -7.77
CA SER A 473 -6.67 13.23 -6.97
C SER A 473 -7.00 11.90 -6.32
N GLY A 474 -7.60 11.96 -5.13
CA GLY A 474 -8.38 10.86 -4.56
C GLY A 474 -9.80 10.79 -5.13
N ARG A 475 -10.31 11.89 -5.69
CA ARG A 475 -11.69 12.04 -6.18
C ARG A 475 -11.92 11.37 -7.52
N ASN A 476 -12.99 10.59 -7.60
CA ASN A 476 -13.55 10.08 -8.85
C ASN A 476 -14.60 11.03 -9.43
N VAL A 477 -15.18 10.68 -10.58
CA VAL A 477 -16.35 11.38 -11.11
C VAL A 477 -17.61 10.84 -10.42
N GLY A 478 -18.23 11.67 -9.57
CA GLY A 478 -19.49 11.37 -8.89
C GLY A 478 -19.85 12.43 -7.85
N ASP A 479 -21.13 12.51 -7.48
CA ASP A 479 -21.65 13.61 -6.65
C ASP A 479 -21.06 13.66 -5.25
N ALA A 480 -20.84 12.50 -4.62
CA ALA A 480 -20.34 12.40 -3.25
C ALA A 480 -18.92 13.02 -3.07
N TYR A 481 -18.14 13.10 -4.15
CA TYR A 481 -16.77 13.63 -4.14
C TYR A 481 -16.69 15.16 -4.26
N TYR A 482 -17.74 15.77 -4.81
CA TYR A 482 -17.73 17.18 -5.23
C TYR A 482 -18.89 17.99 -4.67
N SER A 483 -19.88 17.36 -4.02
CA SER A 483 -20.93 18.08 -3.27
C SER A 483 -20.41 18.49 -1.90
N GLY A 484 -20.64 19.74 -1.50
CA GLY A 484 -20.39 20.20 -0.13
C GLY A 484 -21.36 19.57 0.86
N PHE A 485 -20.91 19.35 2.10
CA PHE A 485 -21.78 18.90 3.20
C PHE A 485 -22.91 19.90 3.49
N ASP A 486 -22.69 21.17 3.19
CA ASP A 486 -23.64 22.28 3.28
C ASP A 486 -24.53 22.41 2.04
N GLU A 487 -24.32 21.64 0.98
CA GLU A 487 -25.12 21.70 -0.26
C GLU A 487 -26.22 20.64 -0.32
N VAL A 488 -26.06 19.56 0.44
CA VAL A 488 -26.97 18.42 0.39
C VAL A 488 -27.89 18.46 1.61
N PRO A 489 -29.22 18.47 1.43
CA PRO A 489 -30.15 18.28 2.54
C PRO A 489 -30.08 16.83 3.04
N ILE A 490 -29.56 16.66 4.25
CA ILE A 490 -29.35 15.37 4.90
C ILE A 490 -30.32 15.24 6.08
N ALA A 491 -31.31 14.37 5.93
CA ALA A 491 -32.22 13.96 6.99
C ALA A 491 -32.03 12.47 7.30
N ASP A 492 -32.66 11.96 8.36
CA ASP A 492 -32.44 10.58 8.83
C ASP A 492 -32.74 9.48 7.79
N PHE A 493 -33.58 9.79 6.80
CA PHE A 493 -33.95 8.90 5.69
C PHE A 493 -33.12 9.13 4.41
N THR A 494 -32.15 10.05 4.42
CA THR A 494 -31.26 10.26 3.27
C THR A 494 -30.45 8.99 3.02
N ALA A 495 -30.51 8.50 1.79
CA ALA A 495 -29.73 7.34 1.34
C ALA A 495 -28.23 7.67 1.42
N HIS A 496 -27.42 6.72 1.90
CA HIS A 496 -26.00 6.97 2.17
C HIS A 496 -25.20 7.41 0.92
N GLU A 497 -25.61 6.98 -0.27
CA GLU A 497 -25.00 7.28 -1.55
C GLU A 497 -25.06 8.78 -1.88
N ARG A 498 -26.03 9.51 -1.30
CA ARG A 498 -26.20 10.95 -1.49
C ARG A 498 -25.41 11.78 -0.48
N ILE A 499 -24.84 11.16 0.55
CA ILE A 499 -24.11 11.85 1.60
C ILE A 499 -22.70 12.14 1.10
N PRO A 500 -22.23 13.40 1.10
CA PRO A 500 -20.89 13.75 0.66
C PRO A 500 -19.78 13.05 1.45
N TRP A 501 -18.62 12.91 0.83
CA TRP A 501 -17.42 12.33 1.43
C TRP A 501 -16.37 13.40 1.66
N LEU A 502 -15.50 13.20 2.64
CA LEU A 502 -14.27 14.00 2.75
C LEU A 502 -13.23 13.40 1.80
N ASP A 503 -12.73 14.17 0.83
CA ASP A 503 -11.68 13.71 -0.09
C ASP A 503 -10.61 14.80 -0.26
N ALA A 504 -9.51 14.47 -0.95
CA ALA A 504 -8.41 15.39 -1.19
C ALA A 504 -7.87 15.26 -2.62
N HIS A 505 -7.37 16.37 -3.15
CA HIS A 505 -6.58 16.39 -4.37
C HIS A 505 -5.51 17.46 -4.26
N ILE A 506 -4.50 17.37 -5.13
CA ILE A 506 -3.50 18.42 -5.30
C ILE A 506 -3.54 18.95 -6.73
N GLU A 507 -3.66 20.26 -6.85
CA GLU A 507 -3.46 20.99 -8.10
C GLU A 507 -2.01 21.43 -8.18
N LEU A 508 -1.42 21.29 -9.37
CA LEU A 508 -0.01 21.56 -9.64
C LEU A 508 0.15 22.40 -10.89
N HIS A 509 1.03 23.39 -10.78
CA HIS A 509 1.67 24.09 -11.91
C HIS A 509 3.18 23.84 -11.85
N GLY A 510 3.84 23.86 -13.01
CA GLY A 510 5.28 23.67 -13.13
C GLY A 510 5.71 22.30 -13.68
N PRO A 511 7.01 21.95 -13.55
CA PRO A 511 7.62 20.86 -14.32
C PRO A 511 6.97 19.48 -14.18
N LEU A 512 6.44 19.15 -13.00
CA LEU A 512 5.84 17.83 -12.72
C LEU A 512 4.57 17.56 -13.54
N VAL A 513 3.89 18.60 -14.04
CA VAL A 513 2.72 18.46 -14.92
C VAL A 513 3.07 17.65 -16.17
N GLY A 514 4.28 17.82 -16.72
CA GLY A 514 4.74 17.00 -17.84
C GLY A 514 4.85 15.52 -17.48
N ALA A 515 5.26 15.19 -16.25
CA ALA A 515 5.32 13.80 -15.79
C ALA A 515 3.92 13.20 -15.59
N VAL A 516 2.99 13.96 -15.01
CA VAL A 516 1.58 13.54 -14.86
C VAL A 516 0.94 13.31 -16.24
N ARG A 517 1.16 14.22 -17.19
CA ARG A 517 0.67 14.07 -18.57
C ARG A 517 1.26 12.85 -19.26
N ARG A 518 2.56 12.56 -19.08
CA ARG A 518 3.16 11.32 -19.61
C ARG A 518 2.48 10.08 -19.05
N ALA A 519 2.22 10.05 -17.74
CA ALA A 519 1.55 8.92 -17.10
C ALA A 519 0.17 8.66 -17.71
N PHE A 520 -0.61 9.73 -17.91
CA PHE A 520 -1.89 9.68 -18.61
C PHE A 520 -1.73 9.16 -20.05
N LEU A 521 -0.88 9.80 -20.86
CA LEU A 521 -0.76 9.48 -22.30
C LEU A 521 -0.29 8.04 -22.54
N VAL A 522 0.57 7.50 -21.68
CA VAL A 522 0.99 6.09 -21.75
C VAL A 522 -0.20 5.16 -21.52
N ALA A 523 -1.01 5.42 -20.50
CA ALA A 523 -2.20 4.63 -20.20
C ALA A 523 -3.26 4.76 -21.31
N PHE A 524 -3.46 5.97 -21.80
CA PHE A 524 -4.41 6.28 -22.88
C PHE A 524 -4.02 5.59 -24.19
N ALA A 525 -2.74 5.64 -24.56
CA ALA A 525 -2.22 4.92 -25.74
C ALA A 525 -2.35 3.40 -25.59
N ALA A 526 -2.10 2.86 -24.38
CA ALA A 526 -2.27 1.43 -24.11
C ALA A 526 -3.73 0.99 -24.26
N ALA A 527 -4.70 1.88 -24.01
CA ALA A 527 -6.12 1.66 -24.26
C ALA A 527 -6.54 1.93 -25.73
N GLY A 528 -5.58 2.14 -26.64
CA GLY A 528 -5.82 2.38 -28.07
C GLY A 528 -6.22 3.81 -28.42
N GLY A 529 -6.10 4.75 -27.49
CA GLY A 529 -6.33 6.18 -27.72
C GLY A 529 -5.27 6.81 -28.63
N VAL A 530 -5.66 7.84 -29.38
CA VAL A 530 -4.75 8.51 -30.34
C VAL A 530 -3.90 9.57 -29.63
N VAL A 531 -2.58 9.36 -29.59
CA VAL A 531 -1.62 10.34 -29.05
C VAL A 531 -0.93 11.09 -30.19
N LEU A 532 -1.13 12.41 -30.25
CA LEU A 532 -0.47 13.26 -31.25
C LEU A 532 1.00 13.54 -30.88
N SER A 533 1.84 13.72 -31.89
CA SER A 533 3.31 13.83 -31.78
C SER A 533 3.84 15.13 -31.16
N ASP A 534 2.97 16.08 -30.81
CA ASP A 534 3.33 17.25 -29.99
C ASP A 534 3.61 16.79 -28.55
N ALA A 535 4.71 16.06 -28.44
CA ALA A 535 5.12 15.25 -27.31
C ALA A 535 5.44 16.15 -26.11
N VAL A 536 4.84 15.78 -24.97
CA VAL A 536 5.00 16.32 -23.61
C VAL A 536 6.17 17.30 -23.45
N SER A 537 5.88 18.59 -23.61
CA SER A 537 6.74 19.65 -23.10
C SER A 537 6.68 19.65 -21.57
N THR A 538 7.82 19.79 -20.91
CA THR A 538 7.88 20.02 -19.48
C THR A 538 7.67 21.51 -19.23
N PRO A 539 6.62 21.93 -18.49
CA PRO A 539 6.44 23.34 -18.16
C PRO A 539 7.64 23.89 -17.37
N PRO A 540 7.90 25.20 -17.47
CA PRO A 540 8.97 25.83 -16.71
C PRO A 540 8.67 25.80 -15.20
N PRO A 541 9.68 25.99 -14.34
CA PRO A 541 9.49 26.28 -12.91
C PRO A 541 8.62 27.52 -12.67
N GLU A 542 7.62 27.43 -11.78
CA GLU A 542 6.64 28.50 -11.50
C GLU A 542 6.47 28.83 -10.01
N GLY A 543 7.07 28.06 -9.10
CA GLY A 543 6.91 28.30 -7.66
C GLY A 543 7.97 27.66 -6.76
N PRO A 544 7.83 27.80 -5.43
CA PRO A 544 8.85 27.40 -4.48
C PRO A 544 8.81 25.90 -4.14
N ASP A 545 7.72 25.20 -4.47
CA ASP A 545 7.49 23.85 -3.98
C ASP A 545 8.37 22.81 -4.68
N THR A 546 8.88 21.88 -3.87
CA THR A 546 9.62 20.72 -4.35
C THR A 546 8.69 19.52 -4.31
N CYS A 547 8.41 18.93 -5.47
CA CYS A 547 7.41 17.88 -5.62
C CYS A 547 7.99 16.64 -6.30
N ARG A 548 7.48 15.48 -5.93
CA ARG A 548 7.80 14.17 -6.50
C ARG A 548 6.51 13.48 -6.91
N LEU A 549 6.45 12.93 -8.13
CA LEU A 549 5.37 12.05 -8.56
C LEU A 549 5.76 10.61 -8.29
N VAL A 550 4.99 9.90 -7.47
CA VAL A 550 5.12 8.46 -7.25
C VAL A 550 4.03 7.77 -8.06
N LEU A 551 4.45 6.95 -9.03
CA LEU A 551 3.57 6.06 -9.78
C LEU A 551 3.82 4.64 -9.30
N HIS A 552 2.75 3.91 -9.01
CA HIS A 552 2.75 2.47 -8.77
C HIS A 552 2.08 1.79 -9.96
N ASP A 553 2.72 0.79 -10.57
CA ASP A 553 2.25 0.12 -11.78
C ASP A 553 1.79 -1.33 -11.50
N GLY A 554 0.78 -1.45 -10.63
CA GLY A 554 0.14 -2.72 -10.30
C GLY A 554 1.13 -3.77 -9.82
N VAL A 555 1.05 -4.99 -10.37
CA VAL A 555 1.88 -6.12 -9.93
C VAL A 555 3.37 -6.01 -10.27
N HIS A 556 3.77 -4.98 -11.01
CA HIS A 556 5.14 -4.85 -11.53
C HIS A 556 6.11 -4.21 -10.53
N ASP A 557 5.60 -3.43 -9.57
CA ASP A 557 6.41 -2.76 -8.56
C ASP A 557 5.67 -2.70 -7.21
N ALA A 558 6.22 -1.97 -6.24
CA ALA A 558 5.57 -1.69 -4.96
C ALA A 558 5.83 -0.23 -4.52
N TYR A 559 5.93 0.70 -5.46
CA TYR A 559 6.41 2.06 -5.20
C TYR A 559 5.48 2.88 -4.29
N GLY A 560 4.17 2.62 -4.34
CA GLY A 560 3.21 3.23 -3.40
C GLY A 560 3.49 2.81 -1.96
N LEU A 561 3.64 1.50 -1.73
CA LEU A 561 4.00 0.92 -0.43
C LEU A 561 5.33 1.47 0.09
N THR A 562 6.39 1.40 -0.74
CA THR A 562 7.73 1.82 -0.32
C THR A 562 7.82 3.33 -0.09
N ALA A 563 7.05 4.15 -0.81
CA ALA A 563 6.94 5.58 -0.53
C ALA A 563 6.34 5.85 0.86
N TYR A 564 5.25 5.16 1.24
CA TYR A 564 4.69 5.30 2.58
C TYR A 564 5.63 4.79 3.67
N GLU A 565 6.32 3.67 3.44
CA GLU A 565 7.37 3.18 4.36
C GLU A 565 8.48 4.23 4.55
N ALA A 566 8.95 4.85 3.46
CA ALA A 566 9.98 5.89 3.51
C ALA A 566 9.56 7.10 4.36
N LEU A 567 8.33 7.59 4.16
CA LEU A 567 7.77 8.71 4.90
C LEU A 567 7.64 8.39 6.39
N ILE A 568 7.01 7.27 6.74
CA ILE A 568 6.74 6.88 8.13
C ILE A 568 8.04 6.53 8.88
N ASP A 569 8.99 5.84 8.24
CA ASP A 569 10.27 5.53 8.89
C ASP A 569 11.20 6.74 9.03
N ALA A 570 11.03 7.78 8.21
CA ALA A 570 11.76 9.04 8.35
C ALA A 570 11.16 9.99 9.40
N ALA A 571 9.95 9.70 9.91
CA ALA A 571 9.26 10.53 10.88
C ALA A 571 9.99 10.59 12.23
N THR A 572 9.99 11.77 12.84
CA THR A 572 10.71 12.05 14.09
C THR A 572 9.82 12.58 15.21
N ASP A 573 8.67 13.16 14.88
CA ASP A 573 7.78 13.81 15.84
C ASP A 573 6.32 13.36 15.67
N GLU A 574 5.70 13.69 14.53
CA GLU A 574 4.28 13.41 14.28
C GLU A 574 4.01 12.91 12.85
N VAL A 575 3.06 11.97 12.72
CA VAL A 575 2.53 11.50 11.44
C VAL A 575 1.02 11.63 11.46
N TYR A 576 0.46 12.31 10.46
CA TYR A 576 -0.99 12.35 10.23
C TYR A 576 -1.31 11.54 8.98
N VAL A 577 -2.24 10.62 9.10
CA VAL A 577 -2.73 9.77 8.02
C VAL A 577 -4.21 10.05 7.82
N VAL A 578 -4.64 10.23 6.58
CA VAL A 578 -6.06 10.24 6.20
C VAL A 578 -6.30 9.07 5.25
N ASN A 579 -7.12 8.11 5.67
CA ASN A 579 -7.48 6.94 4.86
C ASN A 579 -8.74 6.24 5.40
N ALA A 580 -9.49 5.53 4.56
CA ALA A 580 -10.66 4.74 4.97
C ALA A 580 -10.55 3.24 4.78
N PHE A 581 -9.41 2.74 4.34
CA PHE A 581 -9.19 1.31 4.16
C PHE A 581 -8.37 0.71 5.30
N PRO A 582 -8.49 -0.62 5.53
CA PRO A 582 -7.67 -1.30 6.51
C PRO A 582 -6.18 -1.09 6.19
N VAL A 583 -5.40 -0.79 7.22
CA VAL A 583 -3.95 -0.68 7.06
C VAL A 583 -3.36 -2.08 6.88
N PHE A 584 -2.71 -2.28 5.74
CA PHE A 584 -1.99 -3.47 5.38
C PHE A 584 -0.93 -3.85 6.44
N ASN A 585 -0.69 -5.14 6.67
CA ASN A 585 0.15 -5.59 7.80
C ASN A 585 1.55 -4.95 7.76
N ARG A 586 2.18 -4.89 6.57
CA ARG A 586 3.49 -4.25 6.43
C ARG A 586 3.49 -2.76 6.82
N LEU A 587 2.44 -2.02 6.46
CA LEU A 587 2.29 -0.61 6.83
C LEU A 587 1.93 -0.46 8.31
N ARG A 588 1.12 -1.37 8.87
CA ARG A 588 0.84 -1.44 10.32
C ARG A 588 2.14 -1.63 11.09
N ASP A 589 3.00 -2.55 10.66
CA ASP A 589 4.29 -2.81 11.31
C ASP A 589 5.22 -1.59 11.19
N THR A 590 5.16 -0.87 10.08
CA THR A 590 5.89 0.38 9.86
C THR A 590 5.40 1.50 10.78
N ILE A 591 4.09 1.64 10.96
CA ILE A 591 3.48 2.54 11.96
C ILE A 591 3.90 2.11 13.37
N ALA A 592 3.89 0.81 13.68
CA ALA A 592 4.30 0.30 14.98
C ALA A 592 5.78 0.59 15.28
N ARG A 593 6.66 0.58 14.27
CA ARG A 593 8.06 1.05 14.42
C ARG A 593 8.09 2.53 14.77
N ALA A 594 7.34 3.38 14.06
CA ALA A 594 7.27 4.81 14.35
C ALA A 594 6.79 5.09 15.79
N VAL A 595 5.69 4.46 16.21
CA VAL A 595 5.16 4.62 17.58
C VAL A 595 6.19 4.18 18.63
N ARG A 596 6.91 3.07 18.40
CA ARG A 596 7.95 2.60 19.33
C ARG A 596 9.19 3.50 19.37
N ARG A 597 9.48 4.24 18.30
CA ARG A 597 10.49 5.31 18.30
C ARG A 597 10.03 6.58 19.04
N GLY A 598 8.77 6.64 19.47
CA GLY A 598 8.18 7.78 20.17
C GLY A 598 7.46 8.78 19.26
N VAL A 599 7.28 8.46 17.97
CA VAL A 599 6.53 9.29 17.03
C VAL A 599 5.04 9.20 17.35
N THR A 600 4.37 10.34 17.43
CA THR A 600 2.91 10.39 17.62
C THR A 600 2.22 10.17 16.28
N VAL A 601 1.41 9.12 16.16
CA VAL A 601 0.69 8.81 14.92
C VAL A 601 -0.80 9.09 15.09
N HIS A 602 -1.36 9.87 14.18
CA HIS A 602 -2.78 10.18 14.08
C HIS A 602 -3.34 9.57 12.79
N LEU A 603 -4.45 8.82 12.89
CA LEU A 603 -5.17 8.28 11.74
C LEU A 603 -6.59 8.85 11.73
N LEU A 604 -6.89 9.71 10.76
CA LEU A 604 -8.24 10.19 10.48
C LEU A 604 -8.88 9.28 9.43
N THR A 605 -10.00 8.67 9.79
CA THR A 605 -10.78 7.78 8.94
C THR A 605 -12.24 8.19 8.94
N GLY A 606 -13.09 7.46 8.22
CA GLY A 606 -14.53 7.67 8.19
C GLY A 606 -15.31 6.47 8.69
N CYS A 607 -16.61 6.47 8.38
CA CYS A 607 -17.48 5.32 8.48
C CYS A 607 -17.85 4.86 7.07
N ALA A 608 -17.60 3.59 6.74
CA ALA A 608 -17.90 3.01 5.43
C ALA A 608 -19.38 3.07 5.07
N LEU A 609 -20.21 3.05 6.10
CA LEU A 609 -21.61 3.47 6.06
C LEU A 609 -21.75 4.63 7.05
N THR A 610 -22.19 5.80 6.58
CA THR A 610 -22.32 7.00 7.39
C THR A 610 -23.05 6.72 8.71
N ARG A 611 -22.51 7.23 9.81
CA ARG A 611 -23.16 7.18 11.13
C ARG A 611 -23.73 8.54 11.52
N ARG A 612 -24.83 8.49 12.25
CA ARG A 612 -25.40 9.64 12.99
C ARG A 612 -24.58 9.93 14.24
N THR A 613 -24.87 11.05 14.89
CA THR A 613 -24.22 11.45 16.14
C THR A 613 -24.34 10.38 17.24
N ASP A 614 -25.47 9.67 17.30
CA ASP A 614 -25.75 8.61 18.27
C ASP A 614 -25.06 7.27 17.95
N GLY A 615 -24.29 7.20 16.86
CA GLY A 615 -23.57 6.01 16.40
C GLY A 615 -24.40 5.10 15.48
N SER A 616 -25.69 5.35 15.27
CA SER A 616 -26.52 4.53 14.39
C SER A 616 -26.22 4.75 12.90
N PHE A 617 -26.37 3.70 12.08
CA PHE A 617 -26.14 3.79 10.64
C PHE A 617 -27.29 4.48 9.89
N PHE A 618 -26.94 5.27 8.88
CA PHE A 618 -27.88 5.64 7.82
C PHE A 618 -28.30 4.41 7.01
N ALA A 619 -29.42 4.52 6.29
CA ALA A 619 -29.87 3.44 5.42
C ALA A 619 -28.87 3.21 4.28
N GLY A 620 -28.42 1.96 4.12
CA GLY A 620 -27.46 1.57 3.09
C GLY A 620 -27.34 0.05 2.93
N GLY A 621 -26.49 -0.37 2.00
CA GLY A 621 -26.28 -1.78 1.71
C GLY A 621 -25.61 -2.53 2.86
N LYS A 622 -26.11 -3.73 3.18
CA LYS A 622 -25.55 -4.59 4.24
C LYS A 622 -24.05 -4.89 4.08
N HIS A 623 -23.55 -4.90 2.86
CA HIS A 623 -22.12 -5.08 2.58
C HIS A 623 -21.26 -3.95 3.17
N ARG A 624 -21.74 -2.69 3.18
CA ARG A 624 -21.04 -1.55 3.80
C ARG A 624 -21.01 -1.67 5.33
N GLU A 625 -22.10 -2.13 5.93
CA GLU A 625 -22.17 -2.41 7.38
C GLU A 625 -21.19 -3.52 7.78
N LEU A 626 -21.14 -4.62 7.02
CA LEU A 626 -20.16 -5.69 7.27
C LEU A 626 -18.72 -5.20 7.08
N PHE A 627 -18.46 -4.42 6.02
CA PHE A 627 -17.14 -3.84 5.79
C PHE A 627 -16.72 -2.90 6.93
N GLU A 628 -17.65 -2.09 7.47
CA GLU A 628 -17.40 -1.25 8.64
C GLU A 628 -16.95 -2.09 9.85
N TYR A 629 -17.66 -3.17 10.19
CA TYR A 629 -17.27 -4.02 11.31
C TYR A 629 -15.87 -4.65 11.12
N MET A 630 -15.55 -5.08 9.90
CA MET A 630 -14.22 -5.60 9.56
C MET A 630 -13.14 -4.52 9.72
N LEU A 631 -13.36 -3.33 9.14
CA LEU A 631 -12.44 -2.20 9.21
C LEU A 631 -12.19 -1.80 10.67
N LYS A 632 -13.25 -1.63 11.46
CA LYS A 632 -13.14 -1.23 12.87
C LYS A 632 -12.39 -2.26 13.72
N HIS A 633 -12.52 -3.56 13.43
CA HIS A 633 -11.70 -4.59 14.07
C HIS A 633 -10.20 -4.38 13.80
N ARG A 634 -9.82 -4.08 12.55
CA ARG A 634 -8.42 -3.79 12.18
C ARG A 634 -7.90 -2.49 12.79
N LEU A 635 -8.75 -1.46 12.88
CA LEU A 635 -8.40 -0.20 13.54
C LEU A 635 -8.18 -0.36 15.05
N GLU A 636 -8.86 -1.32 15.70
CA GLU A 636 -8.64 -1.63 17.11
C GLU A 636 -7.19 -2.03 17.40
N GLU A 637 -6.56 -2.80 16.50
CA GLU A 637 -5.14 -3.16 16.60
C GLU A 637 -4.25 -1.91 16.63
N LEU A 638 -4.53 -0.92 15.78
CA LEU A 638 -3.78 0.35 15.74
C LEU A 638 -3.96 1.16 17.03
N VAL A 639 -5.19 1.24 17.56
CA VAL A 639 -5.43 1.92 18.84
C VAL A 639 -4.65 1.24 19.97
N ARG A 640 -4.67 -0.10 20.03
CA ARG A 640 -3.89 -0.88 21.01
C ARG A 640 -2.37 -0.70 20.85
N LEU A 641 -1.89 -0.47 19.63
CA LEU A 641 -0.48 -0.14 19.35
C LEU A 641 -0.09 1.27 19.84
N GLY A 642 -1.06 2.16 20.11
CA GLY A 642 -0.82 3.53 20.56
C GLY A 642 -1.10 4.60 19.49
N VAL A 643 -1.71 4.24 18.37
CA VAL A 643 -2.13 5.20 17.33
C VAL A 643 -3.39 5.95 17.79
N ASN A 644 -3.43 7.26 17.57
CA ASN A 644 -4.60 8.08 17.80
C ASN A 644 -5.54 7.98 16.58
N VAL A 645 -6.56 7.12 16.66
CA VAL A 645 -7.51 6.92 15.54
C VAL A 645 -8.77 7.76 15.75
N TYR A 646 -9.23 8.43 14.70
CA TYR A 646 -10.38 9.33 14.70
C TYR A 646 -11.33 9.01 13.54
N GLU A 647 -12.63 9.03 13.80
CA GLU A 647 -13.69 9.12 12.80
C GLU A 647 -14.02 10.59 12.52
N TYR A 648 -13.89 11.00 11.26
CA TYR A 648 -14.22 12.36 10.83
C TYR A 648 -15.65 12.74 11.20
N VAL A 649 -15.80 13.93 11.77
CA VAL A 649 -17.10 14.55 12.07
C VAL A 649 -17.25 15.83 11.24
N THR A 650 -18.39 15.97 10.57
CA THR A 650 -18.70 17.19 9.80
C THR A 650 -18.87 18.40 10.69
N LEU A 651 -18.72 19.60 10.11
CA LEU A 651 -19.23 20.80 10.76
C LEU A 651 -20.77 20.75 10.83
N PRO A 652 -21.38 21.37 11.85
CA PRO A 652 -22.83 21.57 11.87
C PRO A 652 -23.29 22.39 10.66
N SER A 653 -24.46 22.08 10.13
CA SER A 653 -25.07 22.79 9.00
C SER A 653 -26.59 22.75 9.12
N ASP A 654 -27.26 23.82 8.69
CA ASP A 654 -28.73 23.88 8.62
C ASP A 654 -29.31 22.83 7.65
N ASN A 655 -28.50 22.39 6.69
CA ASN A 655 -28.86 21.31 5.76
C ASN A 655 -28.67 19.91 6.36
N ILE A 656 -28.13 19.76 7.57
CA ILE A 656 -28.03 18.49 8.29
C ILE A 656 -29.09 18.48 9.40
N VAL A 657 -30.23 17.84 9.10
CA VAL A 657 -31.40 17.74 9.98
C VAL A 657 -31.40 16.44 10.81
N SER A 658 -30.34 15.64 10.73
CA SER A 658 -30.15 14.47 11.58
C SER A 658 -29.85 14.86 13.03
N ASP A 659 -30.19 13.99 13.98
CA ASP A 659 -29.99 14.26 15.42
C ASP A 659 -28.53 14.67 15.73
N GLY A 660 -28.38 15.81 16.41
CA GLY A 660 -27.07 16.42 16.71
C GLY A 660 -26.46 17.31 15.62
N GLY A 661 -27.11 17.47 14.45
CA GLY A 661 -26.71 18.43 13.40
C GLY A 661 -25.36 18.13 12.73
N THR A 662 -24.75 16.99 13.05
CA THR A 662 -23.47 16.52 12.49
C THR A 662 -23.61 15.05 12.10
N LEU A 663 -22.64 14.56 11.34
CA LEU A 663 -22.57 13.16 10.93
C LEU A 663 -21.12 12.70 10.83
N ARG A 664 -20.93 11.38 10.84
CA ARG A 664 -19.63 10.72 10.61
C ARG A 664 -19.65 10.07 9.22
N PRO A 665 -19.24 10.78 8.16
CA PRO A 665 -19.37 10.31 6.79
C PRO A 665 -18.22 9.39 6.42
N TYR A 666 -18.24 8.93 5.17
CA TYR A 666 -17.08 8.28 4.58
C TYR A 666 -15.96 9.30 4.32
N VAL A 667 -14.73 8.86 4.48
CA VAL A 667 -13.52 9.62 4.18
C VAL A 667 -12.84 8.91 3.02
N HIS A 668 -12.75 9.53 1.86
CA HIS A 668 -12.10 8.92 0.70
C HIS A 668 -10.70 9.50 0.42
N ALA A 669 -10.28 10.54 1.14
CA ALA A 669 -8.94 11.10 1.01
C ALA A 669 -7.84 10.06 1.31
N LYS A 670 -6.74 10.11 0.56
CA LYS A 670 -5.49 9.38 0.82
C LYS A 670 -4.38 10.38 0.99
N MET A 671 -4.11 10.71 2.25
CA MET A 671 -3.10 11.69 2.61
C MET A 671 -2.20 11.16 3.70
N LEU A 672 -0.94 11.59 3.67
CA LEU A 672 0.01 11.35 4.73
C LEU A 672 0.91 12.57 4.90
N VAL A 673 0.96 13.11 6.13
CA VAL A 673 1.82 14.25 6.49
C VAL A 673 2.82 13.80 7.55
N VAL A 674 4.09 14.14 7.37
CA VAL A 674 5.19 13.77 8.30
C VAL A 674 5.92 15.02 8.77
N ASP A 675 5.93 15.23 10.09
CA ASP A 675 6.65 16.30 10.80
C ASP A 675 6.43 17.72 10.24
N GLY A 676 5.34 17.97 9.50
CA GLY A 676 5.14 19.20 8.73
C GLY A 676 6.21 19.44 7.65
N ARG A 677 6.96 18.40 7.27
CA ARG A 677 8.08 18.43 6.30
C ARG A 677 7.76 17.74 4.99
N ALA A 678 6.79 16.83 4.95
CA ALA A 678 6.30 16.26 3.71
C ALA A 678 4.81 15.97 3.76
N LEU A 679 4.18 16.12 2.60
CA LEU A 679 2.77 15.80 2.35
C LEU A 679 2.71 14.86 1.15
N SER A 680 2.17 13.66 1.32
CA SER A 680 1.74 12.77 0.24
C SER A 680 0.23 12.89 0.06
N VAL A 681 -0.23 13.03 -1.18
CA VAL A 681 -1.66 13.06 -1.54
C VAL A 681 -1.86 12.46 -2.91
N GLY A 682 -2.92 11.67 -3.09
CA GLY A 682 -3.22 11.02 -4.36
C GLY A 682 -4.27 9.92 -4.24
N SER A 683 -4.05 8.83 -4.96
CA SER A 683 -5.03 7.75 -5.10
C SER A 683 -4.74 6.52 -4.22
N ALA A 684 -3.50 6.31 -3.78
CA ALA A 684 -3.06 5.07 -3.12
C ALA A 684 -3.64 4.89 -1.70
N ASN A 685 -4.45 3.85 -1.52
CA ASN A 685 -4.88 3.39 -0.20
C ASN A 685 -3.71 2.77 0.61
N LEU A 686 -3.93 2.53 1.91
CA LEU A 686 -2.96 1.83 2.76
C LEU A 686 -3.21 0.32 2.84
N ASP A 687 -3.99 -0.24 1.91
CA ASP A 687 -4.30 -1.66 1.82
C ASP A 687 -3.34 -2.41 0.88
N ALA A 688 -3.49 -3.74 0.80
CA ALA A 688 -2.65 -4.57 -0.07
C ALA A 688 -2.93 -4.34 -1.56
N THR A 689 -4.17 -3.97 -1.90
CA THR A 689 -4.62 -3.75 -3.28
C THR A 689 -3.88 -2.58 -3.89
N ALA A 690 -3.84 -1.43 -3.23
CA ALA A 690 -3.06 -0.27 -3.67
C ALA A 690 -1.53 -0.47 -3.53
N SER A 691 -1.09 -1.50 -2.81
CA SER A 691 0.34 -1.79 -2.60
C SER A 691 0.93 -2.74 -3.65
N PHE A 692 0.10 -3.59 -4.28
CA PHE A 692 0.57 -4.68 -5.15
C PHE A 692 -0.28 -4.94 -6.39
N TRP A 693 -1.54 -4.48 -6.45
CA TRP A 693 -2.45 -4.85 -7.52
C TRP A 693 -2.82 -3.66 -8.39
N GLU A 694 -3.28 -2.57 -7.80
CA GLU A 694 -3.80 -1.43 -8.54
C GLU A 694 -2.69 -0.50 -9.03
N ARG A 695 -2.96 0.23 -10.11
CA ARG A 695 -2.08 1.31 -10.54
C ARG A 695 -2.45 2.58 -9.80
N GLU A 696 -1.47 3.26 -9.21
CA GLU A 696 -1.70 4.40 -8.33
C GLU A 696 -0.80 5.59 -8.68
N ALA A 697 -1.23 6.78 -8.26
CA ALA A 697 -0.47 8.01 -8.41
C ALA A 697 -0.61 8.90 -7.17
N ASN A 698 0.52 9.24 -6.57
CA ASN A 698 0.61 10.20 -5.49
C ASN A 698 1.62 11.29 -5.82
N VAL A 699 1.38 12.49 -5.31
CA VAL A 699 2.38 13.57 -5.29
C VAL A 699 2.86 13.71 -3.86
N ILE A 700 4.17 13.77 -3.70
CA ILE A 700 4.83 14.10 -2.44
C ILE A 700 5.39 15.51 -2.57
N VAL A 701 4.97 16.42 -1.71
CA VAL A 701 5.55 17.76 -1.55
C VAL A 701 6.55 17.71 -0.40
N GLU A 702 7.80 18.07 -0.66
CA GLU A 702 8.92 18.02 0.28
C GLU A 702 9.34 19.44 0.71
N GLY A 703 9.34 19.70 2.01
CA GLY A 703 9.65 21.01 2.59
C GLY A 703 8.56 22.07 2.37
N GLY A 704 8.91 23.33 2.61
CA GLY A 704 8.02 24.47 2.35
C GLY A 704 6.96 24.71 3.43
N GLU A 705 5.91 25.46 3.04
CA GLU A 705 4.78 25.84 3.89
C GLU A 705 3.60 24.87 3.75
N LEU A 706 3.38 24.29 2.57
CA LEU A 706 2.22 23.45 2.29
C LEU A 706 2.11 22.22 3.20
N PRO A 707 3.17 21.42 3.46
CA PRO A 707 3.08 20.32 4.41
C PRO A 707 2.74 20.75 5.85
N ARG A 708 3.15 21.95 6.28
CA ARG A 708 2.80 22.48 7.61
C ARG A 708 1.34 22.91 7.66
N ALA A 709 0.88 23.64 6.65
CA ALA A 709 -0.52 24.04 6.54
C ALA A 709 -1.47 22.82 6.48
N ALA A 710 -1.06 21.77 5.75
CA ALA A 710 -1.76 20.50 5.75
C ALA A 710 -1.78 19.84 7.14
N GLN A 711 -0.65 19.83 7.85
CA GLN A 711 -0.60 19.32 9.22
C GLN A 711 -1.54 20.08 10.16
N ASP A 712 -1.52 21.41 10.13
CA ASP A 712 -2.37 22.25 10.97
C ASP A 712 -3.86 21.99 10.68
N THR A 713 -4.21 21.88 9.40
CA THR A 713 -5.58 21.50 8.98
C THR A 713 -5.96 20.14 9.56
N LEU A 714 -5.12 19.12 9.40
CA LEU A 714 -5.41 17.77 9.90
C LEU A 714 -5.48 17.71 11.43
N LYS A 715 -4.69 18.52 12.13
CA LYS A 715 -4.75 18.65 13.59
C LYS A 715 -6.10 19.20 14.04
N GLU A 716 -6.62 20.22 13.36
CA GLU A 716 -7.96 20.78 13.62
C GLU A 716 -9.06 19.75 13.30
N LEU A 717 -8.94 19.04 12.18
CA LEU A 717 -9.87 17.97 11.82
C LEU A 717 -9.90 16.87 12.89
N CYS A 718 -8.74 16.40 13.35
CA CYS A 718 -8.64 15.39 14.41
C CYS A 718 -9.22 15.90 15.73
N ALA A 719 -8.95 17.16 16.11
CA ALA A 719 -9.41 17.75 17.36
C ALA A 719 -10.95 17.82 17.47
N ARG A 720 -11.66 17.98 16.35
CA ARG A 720 -13.13 18.00 16.30
C ARG A 720 -13.77 16.64 16.02
N SER A 721 -12.97 15.64 15.68
CA SER A 721 -13.43 14.32 15.23
C SER A 721 -13.67 13.37 16.40
N HIS A 722 -14.39 12.27 16.15
CA HIS A 722 -14.69 11.26 17.17
C HIS A 722 -13.47 10.35 17.36
N ARG A 723 -12.79 10.45 18.49
CA ARG A 723 -11.67 9.55 18.81
C ARG A 723 -12.18 8.16 19.15
N LEU A 724 -11.63 7.14 18.49
CA LEU A 724 -11.97 5.75 18.77
C LEU A 724 -11.41 5.35 20.14
N ASP A 725 -12.28 4.78 20.97
CA ASP A 725 -11.94 4.24 22.28
C ASP A 725 -12.52 2.82 22.42
N PRO A 726 -11.67 1.77 22.39
CA PRO A 726 -12.09 0.39 22.57
C PRO A 726 -12.83 0.09 23.87
N GLU A 727 -12.65 0.92 24.90
CA GLU A 727 -13.30 0.77 26.21
C GLU A 727 -14.67 1.48 26.28
N SER A 728 -14.98 2.33 25.31
CA SER A 728 -16.23 3.08 25.25
C SER A 728 -17.45 2.16 25.15
N ARG A 729 -18.60 2.67 25.62
CA ARG A 729 -19.87 1.92 25.57
C ARG A 729 -20.31 1.66 24.12
N GLU A 730 -20.16 2.66 23.24
CA GLU A 730 -20.46 2.57 21.81
C GLU A 730 -19.66 1.44 21.17
N TRP A 731 -18.34 1.42 21.39
CA TRP A 731 -17.48 0.37 20.85
C TRP A 731 -17.85 -1.02 21.37
N ARG A 732 -18.01 -1.17 22.68
CA ARG A 732 -18.33 -2.48 23.29
C ARG A 732 -19.69 -3.05 22.88
N ALA A 733 -20.65 -2.21 22.51
CA ALA A 733 -21.97 -2.64 22.07
C ALA A 733 -21.94 -3.46 20.75
N GLU A 734 -20.94 -3.22 19.90
CA GLU A 734 -20.77 -3.88 18.59
C GLU A 734 -19.63 -4.92 18.58
N ALA A 735 -19.05 -5.27 19.74
CA ALA A 735 -17.87 -6.14 19.82
C ALA A 735 -18.13 -7.54 19.25
N ALA A 736 -19.30 -8.12 19.51
CA ALA A 736 -19.66 -9.45 19.00
C ALA A 736 -19.79 -9.46 17.47
N GLN A 737 -20.35 -8.39 16.89
CA GLN A 737 -20.49 -8.21 15.45
C GLN A 737 -19.10 -8.08 14.80
N ARG A 738 -18.24 -7.21 15.34
CA ARG A 738 -16.86 -7.06 14.85
C ARG A 738 -16.09 -8.36 14.89
N GLU A 739 -16.14 -9.09 16.00
CA GLU A 739 -15.45 -10.38 16.15
C GLU A 739 -15.99 -11.43 15.17
N LEU A 740 -17.31 -11.53 15.01
CA LEU A 740 -17.92 -12.47 14.08
C LEU A 740 -17.53 -12.15 12.63
N VAL A 741 -17.65 -10.88 12.23
CA VAL A 741 -17.28 -10.46 10.87
C VAL A 741 -15.80 -10.70 10.65
N ALA A 742 -14.91 -10.29 11.55
CA ALA A 742 -13.47 -10.48 11.40
C ALA A 742 -13.08 -11.96 11.24
N ARG A 743 -13.76 -12.88 11.93
CA ARG A 743 -13.54 -14.33 11.79
C ARG A 743 -14.02 -14.90 10.47
N LEU A 744 -15.10 -14.34 9.92
CA LEU A 744 -15.74 -14.85 8.70
C LEU A 744 -15.30 -14.12 7.44
N TRP A 745 -14.69 -12.94 7.58
CA TRP A 745 -14.19 -12.16 6.46
C TRP A 745 -12.92 -12.80 5.89
N PRO A 746 -12.92 -13.25 4.63
CA PRO A 746 -11.74 -13.81 3.99
C PRO A 746 -10.59 -12.78 3.98
N THR A 747 -9.47 -13.13 4.59
CA THR A 747 -8.22 -12.34 4.49
C THR A 747 -7.79 -12.16 3.03
N ALA A 748 -8.05 -13.17 2.18
CA ALA A 748 -7.70 -13.17 0.76
C ALA A 748 -8.50 -12.19 -0.13
N LEU A 749 -9.63 -11.66 0.34
CA LEU A 749 -10.46 -10.73 -0.45
C LEU A 749 -9.84 -9.33 -0.56
N TYR A 750 -8.94 -8.96 0.35
CA TYR A 750 -8.27 -7.65 0.38
C TYR A 750 -6.73 -7.76 0.42
N SER A 751 -6.19 -8.98 0.28
CA SER A 751 -4.78 -9.22 -0.05
C SER A 751 -4.59 -9.34 -1.56
#